data_AF-A0A534U6Y7-F1
#
_entry.id   AF-A0A534U6Y7-F1
#
_cell.length_a   1.000
_cell.length_b   1.000
_cell.length_c   1.000
_cell.angle_alpha   90.00
_cell.angle_beta   90.00
_cell.angle_gamma   90.00
#
_symmetry.space_group_name_H-M   'P 1'
#
loop_
_entity.id
_entity.type
_entity.pdbx_description
1 polymer ?
#
loop_
_entity_poly.entity_id
_entity_poly.type
_entity_poly.pdbx_seq_one_letter_code
_entity_poly.pdbx_strand_id
1 'polypeptide(L)'
;MKSQSRFALVASALVAAIALATAAHAGDPAKCQQAIAKNFAKYVQTKTKALQKCNEGIVKGTPNTCPDTAATDKIQKAESKMRGAISSQCGGSTKSCTDGDAVALSSIGWTMATCPNLENGSCNNAIANCNDIADCLACVGEAAVDQAISLSYDDLTAGEFGSGDAVNKCQLAIGKNAAKFIGAKNKALEKCEVGVMKGSVTGPCPDATKAQPAIAKAQSKMQAGICKACGGADKLCDGNNDLTPAAIGFASTCPDVTVPGGSPCAGTVATLQDLVNCVTCVNEYKDDCLDPIAVPSVKPTYPPECNPAQAPPCAATPNNTATPCPTSTPGVVCPSQVVTEANGSGVDLDSGWTGQSHDAHAPNGSRLTLTVSGCSNPDASTCGVCTTGGPVDNAGGTQFNNHRCLVDSSVQCTTDPDCAGISRQCINSNICVGGTNNGAACSVSSECPGTGASCSPRTCTTDANCQGCQGGANNGAACTTDSECPGGSCGGSGTCSPSVCTFFFGSPLPLSSGGVTVCVTNQITAPVSGTVDIEGGTTATTIQLLSIVHVGGLDLSRPCPTCDTLRCHGGLMDHVCVGGANDGAICTASSECPSGNCVPKPCTTNGDCPTGTCGLSCSGGPRDTLACTVNGTDPLFGSVSFDCPPSPAGDAGHLPITLAYTTGSQSVTLSAASPNCRAPGFTTDKCFCDTCNNTAATPCTSNADCVAVGASVCGGKRCLGGANAGTPCVVIGDCPGGGCNVPGQATKPNDCNDTTCSPTMTCLGGCRAFLACTGAFKCVGGGNSGAVCTVASECPGGSCDEQCPGGTCVTGNEGQCDAGPFENFCAIETFRSCTSNGDCIKPGDSCTLGKFRDCFLDNGVPGGSVTVSGVPYPKCGDSGTGTIGALFCIPPTSAASVNAVSGLPGLGRVTLPYTATFLP
;
A
#
# COMPACT_ATOMS: atom_id res chain seq x y z
N MET A 1 -52.48 31.50 84.67
CA MET A 1 -53.22 32.59 84.00
C MET A 1 -52.23 33.47 83.26
N LYS A 2 -52.45 33.67 81.95
CA LYS A 2 -52.00 34.76 81.04
C LYS A 2 -50.61 35.42 81.24
N SER A 3 -49.75 35.38 80.21
CA SER A 3 -49.68 36.46 79.19
C SER A 3 -48.35 36.49 78.40
N GLN A 4 -48.49 36.25 77.10
CA GLN A 4 -47.79 36.82 75.94
C GLN A 4 -46.25 36.75 75.80
N SER A 5 -45.82 35.96 74.81
CA SER A 5 -44.55 36.08 74.08
C SER A 5 -44.83 36.09 72.58
N ARG A 6 -44.02 36.87 71.84
CA ARG A 6 -44.28 37.38 70.48
C ARG A 6 -43.92 36.37 69.38
N PHE A 7 -44.74 36.32 68.32
CA PHE A 7 -44.65 35.40 67.17
C PHE A 7 -44.78 36.15 65.82
N ALA A 8 -43.97 35.68 64.86
CA ALA A 8 -44.16 35.45 63.41
C ALA A 8 -44.68 36.52 62.42
N LEU A 9 -44.05 36.50 61.24
CA LEU A 9 -44.53 37.03 59.96
C LEU A 9 -44.28 35.99 58.83
N VAL A 10 -45.40 35.37 58.40
CA VAL A 10 -45.89 35.05 57.04
C VAL A 10 -45.11 34.11 56.07
N ALA A 11 -45.58 32.85 56.05
CA ALA A 11 -46.06 31.98 54.96
C ALA A 11 -45.63 32.15 53.48
N SER A 12 -45.14 31.05 52.88
CA SER A 12 -45.84 30.24 51.85
C SER A 12 -44.98 29.04 51.39
N ALA A 13 -45.34 27.80 51.75
CA ALA A 13 -44.81 26.58 51.13
C ALA A 13 -45.91 25.51 51.11
N LEU A 14 -46.32 25.13 49.90
CA LEU A 14 -47.44 24.25 49.60
C LEU A 14 -46.89 22.90 49.08
N VAL A 15 -47.40 21.82 49.68
CA VAL A 15 -47.42 20.41 49.21
C VAL A 15 -46.08 19.69 49.08
N ALA A 16 -45.85 18.79 50.04
CA ALA A 16 -44.83 17.76 50.03
C ALA A 16 -45.36 16.44 49.42
N ALA A 17 -44.41 15.71 48.82
CA ALA A 17 -44.36 14.25 48.66
C ALA A 17 -45.10 13.60 47.49
N ILE A 18 -44.52 13.70 46.27
CA ILE A 18 -44.13 12.54 45.43
C ILE A 18 -42.87 12.92 44.64
N ALA A 19 -41.70 12.57 45.15
CA ALA A 19 -40.48 12.45 44.35
C ALA A 19 -39.89 11.08 44.68
N LEU A 20 -40.37 10.05 43.98
CA LEU A 20 -39.67 8.78 43.88
C LEU A 20 -38.33 9.09 43.19
N ALA A 21 -37.25 9.00 43.95
CA ALA A 21 -35.91 8.95 43.42
C ALA A 21 -35.80 7.75 42.48
N THR A 22 -35.71 7.99 41.17
CA THR A 22 -35.02 7.06 40.27
C THR A 22 -33.53 7.29 40.46
N ALA A 23 -32.98 6.77 41.56
CA ALA A 23 -31.55 6.49 41.63
C ALA A 23 -31.30 5.36 40.61
N ALA A 24 -30.93 5.74 39.39
CA ALA A 24 -30.38 4.82 38.41
C ALA A 24 -29.27 3.99 39.10
N HIS A 25 -29.30 2.68 38.92
CA HIS A 25 -28.32 1.77 39.49
C HIS A 25 -27.00 1.92 38.72
N ALA A 26 -26.29 3.03 38.95
CA ALA A 26 -24.98 3.28 38.36
C ALA A 26 -24.04 2.12 38.66
N GLY A 27 -23.37 1.62 37.62
CA GLY A 27 -22.39 0.53 37.74
C GLY A 27 -21.28 0.85 38.76
N ASP A 28 -20.60 -0.19 39.24
CA ASP A 28 -19.53 -0.08 40.25
C ASP A 28 -18.22 0.43 39.61
N PRO A 29 -17.78 1.69 39.90
CA PRO A 29 -16.61 2.27 39.25
C PRO A 29 -15.33 1.48 39.51
N ALA A 30 -15.18 0.88 40.70
CA ALA A 30 -14.01 0.10 41.06
C ALA A 30 -13.92 -1.20 40.24
N LYS A 31 -15.05 -1.83 39.93
CA LYS A 31 -15.09 -3.01 39.06
C LYS A 31 -14.79 -2.66 37.61
N CYS A 32 -15.30 -1.53 37.11
CA CYS A 32 -15.00 -1.05 35.77
C CYS A 32 -13.50 -0.76 35.59
N GLN A 33 -12.88 0.00 36.49
CA GLN A 33 -11.43 0.29 36.48
C GLN A 33 -10.60 -1.01 36.43
N GLN A 34 -10.92 -1.97 37.31
CA GLN A 34 -10.22 -3.26 37.35
C GLN A 34 -10.44 -4.09 36.07
N ALA A 35 -11.61 -3.99 35.44
CA ALA A 35 -11.92 -4.71 34.22
C ALA A 35 -11.14 -4.16 33.01
N ILE A 36 -11.00 -2.84 32.91
CA ILE A 36 -10.20 -2.17 31.88
C ILE A 36 -8.75 -2.65 31.99
N ALA A 37 -8.10 -2.41 33.14
CA ALA A 37 -6.69 -2.76 33.36
C ALA A 37 -6.41 -4.24 33.06
N LYS A 38 -7.23 -5.14 33.61
CA LYS A 38 -7.03 -6.59 33.50
C LYS A 38 -7.24 -7.11 32.08
N ASN A 39 -8.24 -6.64 31.36
CA ASN A 39 -8.56 -7.19 30.04
C ASN A 39 -7.78 -6.53 28.93
N PHE A 40 -7.35 -5.28 29.09
CA PHE A 40 -6.38 -4.66 28.20
C PHE A 40 -5.02 -5.35 28.28
N ALA A 41 -4.50 -5.60 29.49
CA ALA A 41 -3.27 -6.35 29.67
C ALA A 41 -3.32 -7.75 29.01
N LYS A 42 -4.46 -8.46 29.13
CA LYS A 42 -4.64 -9.75 28.45
C LYS A 42 -4.67 -9.63 26.92
N TYR A 43 -5.25 -8.56 26.40
CA TYR A 43 -5.28 -8.28 24.97
C TYR A 43 -3.86 -8.09 24.44
N VAL A 44 -3.09 -7.18 25.05
CA VAL A 44 -1.66 -6.92 24.75
C VAL A 44 -0.84 -8.22 24.82
N GLN A 45 -0.98 -9.00 25.90
CA GLN A 45 -0.30 -10.30 26.05
C GLN A 45 -0.68 -11.30 24.96
N THR A 46 -1.95 -11.33 24.54
CA THR A 46 -2.42 -12.27 23.52
C THR A 46 -1.93 -11.86 22.14
N LYS A 47 -2.01 -10.57 21.79
CA LYS A 47 -1.51 -10.03 20.53
C LYS A 47 0.00 -10.24 20.40
N THR A 48 0.76 -9.88 21.44
CA THR A 48 2.22 -10.10 21.51
C THR A 48 2.55 -11.57 21.25
N LYS A 49 1.86 -12.50 21.91
CA LYS A 49 2.11 -13.94 21.74
C LYS A 49 1.68 -14.47 20.37
N ALA A 50 0.58 -13.96 19.81
CA ALA A 50 0.10 -14.37 18.49
C ALA A 50 1.10 -13.98 17.41
N LEU A 51 1.52 -12.71 17.39
CA LEU A 51 2.50 -12.21 16.44
C LEU A 51 3.89 -12.83 16.65
N GLN A 52 4.33 -12.98 17.90
CA GLN A 52 5.55 -13.73 18.23
C GLN A 52 5.53 -15.14 17.63
N LYS A 53 4.40 -15.85 17.68
CA LYS A 53 4.30 -17.21 17.15
C LYS A 53 4.25 -17.23 15.63
N CYS A 54 3.59 -16.25 15.04
CA CYS A 54 3.52 -16.08 13.60
C CYS A 54 4.92 -15.80 13.03
N ASN A 55 5.62 -14.78 13.55
CA ASN A 55 6.96 -14.40 13.09
C ASN A 55 8.02 -15.46 13.40
N GLU A 56 7.90 -16.22 14.50
CA GLU A 56 8.71 -17.43 14.70
C GLU A 56 8.50 -18.47 13.59
N GLY A 57 7.34 -18.48 12.92
CA GLY A 57 7.07 -19.31 11.76
C GLY A 57 7.87 -18.84 10.54
N ILE A 58 7.79 -17.53 10.24
CA ILE A 58 8.56 -16.89 9.16
C ILE A 58 10.05 -17.15 9.34
N VAL A 59 10.60 -16.86 10.52
CA VAL A 59 12.04 -17.04 10.81
C VAL A 59 12.45 -18.52 10.73
N LYS A 60 11.54 -19.48 10.93
CA LYS A 60 11.82 -20.92 10.75
C LYS A 60 11.73 -21.38 9.29
N GLY A 61 11.47 -20.48 8.35
CA GLY A 61 11.32 -20.78 6.93
C GLY A 61 9.91 -21.23 6.53
N THR A 62 8.89 -20.99 7.35
CA THR A 62 7.50 -21.16 6.90
C THR A 62 7.14 -19.98 5.97
N PRO A 63 6.70 -20.22 4.72
CA PRO A 63 6.21 -19.16 3.85
C PRO A 63 4.82 -18.73 4.31
N ASN A 64 4.74 -17.87 5.32
CA ASN A 64 3.52 -17.23 5.79
C ASN A 64 3.72 -15.72 5.92
N THR A 65 2.65 -14.95 5.80
CA THR A 65 2.63 -13.54 6.16
C THR A 65 2.21 -13.39 7.63
N CYS A 66 2.65 -12.33 8.29
CA CYS A 66 2.20 -12.03 9.65
C CYS A 66 1.49 -10.68 9.71
N PRO A 67 0.31 -10.60 10.36
CA PRO A 67 -0.43 -11.71 10.97
C PRO A 67 -1.03 -12.67 9.92
N ASP A 68 -0.91 -13.99 10.16
CA ASP A 68 -1.65 -15.01 9.41
C ASP A 68 -3.10 -15.13 9.92
N THR A 69 -3.93 -15.96 9.28
CA THR A 69 -5.33 -16.17 9.70
C THR A 69 -5.43 -16.62 11.16
N ALA A 70 -4.55 -17.50 11.61
CA ALA A 70 -4.60 -18.04 12.97
C ALA A 70 -4.17 -17.01 14.04
N ALA A 71 -3.25 -16.11 13.71
CA ALA A 71 -2.87 -14.97 14.53
C ALA A 71 -4.01 -13.93 14.56
N THR A 72 -4.56 -13.59 13.40
CA THR A 72 -5.70 -12.67 13.25
C THR A 72 -6.89 -13.10 14.08
N ASP A 73 -7.31 -14.37 13.98
CA ASP A 73 -8.43 -14.92 14.76
C ASP A 73 -8.21 -14.80 16.28
N LYS A 74 -6.97 -15.03 16.73
CA LYS A 74 -6.61 -14.93 18.15
C LYS A 74 -6.65 -13.48 18.63
N ILE A 75 -6.18 -12.54 17.81
CA ILE A 75 -6.15 -11.11 18.11
C ILE A 75 -7.58 -10.57 18.18
N GLN A 76 -8.39 -10.80 17.14
CA GLN A 76 -9.80 -10.37 17.10
C GLN A 76 -10.62 -10.96 18.24
N LYS A 77 -10.40 -12.24 18.58
CA LYS A 77 -11.05 -12.88 19.73
C LYS A 77 -10.61 -12.29 21.07
N ALA A 78 -9.35 -11.88 21.19
CA ALA A 78 -8.86 -11.22 22.40
C ALA A 78 -9.45 -9.81 22.55
N GLU A 79 -9.53 -9.06 21.46
CA GLU A 79 -10.14 -7.73 21.41
C GLU A 79 -11.63 -7.80 21.75
N SER A 80 -12.38 -8.71 21.13
CA SER A 80 -13.80 -8.91 21.42
C SER A 80 -14.06 -9.27 22.89
N LYS A 81 -13.17 -10.07 23.50
CA LYS A 81 -13.24 -10.39 24.93
C LYS A 81 -12.93 -9.18 25.82
N MET A 82 -11.98 -8.34 25.41
CA MET A 82 -11.67 -7.10 26.11
C MET A 82 -12.88 -6.16 26.07
N ARG A 83 -13.40 -5.88 24.87
CA ARG A 83 -14.61 -5.06 24.65
C ARG A 83 -15.79 -5.56 25.47
N GLY A 84 -16.13 -6.85 25.34
CA GLY A 84 -17.24 -7.44 26.10
C GLY A 84 -17.06 -7.38 27.62
N ALA A 85 -15.83 -7.48 28.13
CA ALA A 85 -15.56 -7.34 29.55
C ALA A 85 -15.69 -5.88 30.03
N ILE A 86 -15.25 -4.92 29.20
CA ILE A 86 -15.42 -3.48 29.48
C ILE A 86 -16.91 -3.14 29.48
N SER A 87 -17.67 -3.46 28.42
CA SER A 87 -19.12 -3.20 28.40
C SER A 87 -19.86 -3.89 29.56
N SER A 88 -19.47 -5.11 29.92
CA SER A 88 -20.11 -5.84 31.02
C SER A 88 -19.86 -5.24 32.41
N GLN A 89 -18.76 -4.55 32.65
CA GLN A 89 -18.41 -4.02 33.98
C GLN A 89 -18.55 -2.49 34.06
N CYS A 90 -18.47 -1.81 32.92
CA CYS A 90 -18.58 -0.36 32.81
C CYS A 90 -19.95 0.09 32.31
N GLY A 91 -20.71 -0.76 31.61
CA GLY A 91 -22.03 -0.42 31.10
C GLY A 91 -23.19 -0.57 32.09
N GLY A 92 -22.94 -0.42 33.39
CA GLY A 92 -24.00 -0.51 34.40
C GLY A 92 -24.69 -1.88 34.51
N SER A 93 -25.95 -1.85 34.94
CA SER A 93 -26.83 -3.02 35.04
C SER A 93 -27.27 -3.52 33.66
N THR A 94 -27.36 -2.63 32.67
CA THR A 94 -27.72 -2.94 31.28
C THR A 94 -26.58 -3.56 30.48
N LYS A 95 -25.34 -3.45 30.98
CA LYS A 95 -24.10 -3.89 30.30
C LYS A 95 -23.87 -3.18 28.96
N SER A 96 -24.45 -2.00 28.79
CA SER A 96 -24.32 -1.17 27.60
C SER A 96 -23.55 0.10 27.90
N CYS A 97 -22.65 0.50 27.01
CA CYS A 97 -21.88 1.73 27.18
C CYS A 97 -22.63 2.98 26.68
N THR A 98 -23.75 2.83 25.97
CA THR A 98 -24.41 3.94 25.26
C THR A 98 -25.69 4.42 25.93
N ASP A 99 -26.06 3.87 27.08
CA ASP A 99 -27.23 4.32 27.84
C ASP A 99 -26.82 5.14 29.08
N GLY A 100 -27.82 5.71 29.75
CA GLY A 100 -27.60 6.51 30.96
C GLY A 100 -27.27 5.70 32.22
N ASP A 101 -27.15 4.37 32.14
CA ASP A 101 -26.85 3.48 33.29
C ASP A 101 -25.35 3.14 33.40
N ALA A 102 -24.58 3.47 32.36
CA ALA A 102 -23.12 3.29 32.33
C ALA A 102 -22.40 4.07 33.43
N VAL A 103 -21.25 3.53 33.86
CA VAL A 103 -20.35 4.16 34.81
C VAL A 103 -19.82 5.47 34.22
N ALA A 104 -19.98 6.57 34.94
CA ALA A 104 -19.47 7.88 34.52
C ALA A 104 -17.94 7.84 34.33
N LEU A 105 -17.44 8.31 33.18
CA LEU A 105 -16.02 8.25 32.84
C LEU A 105 -15.11 8.93 33.87
N SER A 106 -15.55 10.08 34.40
CA SER A 106 -14.83 10.79 35.46
C SER A 106 -14.68 9.97 36.75
N SER A 107 -15.66 9.13 37.08
CA SER A 107 -15.60 8.25 38.26
C SER A 107 -14.57 7.12 38.13
N ILE A 108 -14.11 6.84 36.91
CA ILE A 108 -13.10 5.84 36.59
C ILE A 108 -11.75 6.46 36.15
N GLY A 109 -11.58 7.77 36.32
CA GLY A 109 -10.35 8.50 36.00
C GLY A 109 -10.21 8.92 34.54
N TRP A 110 -11.11 8.47 33.66
CA TRP A 110 -11.15 8.86 32.25
C TRP A 110 -11.75 10.26 32.11
N THR A 111 -10.91 11.26 32.34
CA THR A 111 -11.25 12.69 32.24
C THR A 111 -10.83 13.31 30.91
N MET A 112 -10.15 12.53 30.07
CA MET A 112 -9.61 12.91 28.78
C MET A 112 -10.73 12.80 27.72
N ALA A 113 -10.97 13.87 26.96
CA ALA A 113 -12.02 13.88 25.92
C ALA A 113 -11.60 13.14 24.63
N THR A 114 -10.32 12.83 24.50
CA THR A 114 -9.71 12.22 23.30
C THR A 114 -8.69 11.19 23.74
N CYS A 115 -8.56 10.11 22.97
CA CYS A 115 -7.53 9.11 23.18
C CYS A 115 -6.14 9.77 23.17
N PRO A 116 -5.27 9.48 24.17
CA PRO A 116 -3.97 10.16 24.32
C PRO A 116 -2.97 9.94 23.19
N ASN A 117 -3.24 8.99 22.29
CA ASN A 117 -2.36 8.58 21.20
C ASN A 117 -1.06 7.91 21.69
N LEU A 118 -0.26 7.41 20.75
CA LEU A 118 1.07 6.85 20.98
C LEU A 118 1.99 7.32 19.85
N GLU A 119 3.13 7.92 20.19
CA GLU A 119 4.16 8.37 19.23
C GLU A 119 3.62 9.22 18.08
N ASN A 120 2.69 10.13 18.36
CA ASN A 120 2.02 10.93 17.34
C ASN A 120 1.33 10.10 16.23
N GLY A 121 0.96 8.86 16.54
CA GLY A 121 0.22 7.97 15.66
C GLY A 121 -1.21 8.45 15.39
N SER A 122 -2.11 7.52 15.14
CA SER A 122 -3.47 7.83 14.72
C SER A 122 -4.55 7.45 15.74
N CYS A 123 -4.15 7.09 16.96
CA CYS A 123 -5.05 6.71 18.04
C CYS A 123 -5.59 7.94 18.79
N ASN A 124 -6.45 8.70 18.12
CA ASN A 124 -6.96 10.00 18.58
C ASN A 124 -8.50 10.08 18.60
N ASN A 125 -9.20 8.94 18.75
CA ASN A 125 -10.65 8.92 18.79
C ASN A 125 -11.21 9.71 19.99
N ALA A 126 -12.39 10.33 19.81
CA ALA A 126 -13.10 10.98 20.91
C ALA A 126 -13.54 9.94 21.95
N ILE A 127 -13.56 10.33 23.23
CA ILE A 127 -13.97 9.48 24.35
C ILE A 127 -15.21 10.07 25.02
N ALA A 128 -16.37 9.53 24.69
CA ALA A 128 -17.66 9.89 25.26
C ALA A 128 -18.23 8.78 26.17
N ASN A 129 -17.88 7.51 25.93
CA ASN A 129 -18.38 6.36 26.67
C ASN A 129 -17.37 5.20 26.77
N CYS A 130 -17.75 4.09 27.42
CA CYS A 130 -16.84 2.97 27.63
C CYS A 130 -16.51 2.11 26.38
N ASN A 131 -17.27 2.21 25.28
CA ASN A 131 -16.86 1.62 24.01
C ASN A 131 -15.68 2.39 23.42
N ASP A 132 -15.72 3.72 23.50
CA ASP A 132 -14.65 4.58 22.98
C ASP A 132 -13.32 4.39 23.74
N ILE A 133 -13.41 4.07 25.04
CA ILE A 133 -12.25 3.61 25.83
C ILE A 133 -11.70 2.32 25.24
N ALA A 134 -12.56 1.35 24.91
CA ALA A 134 -12.11 0.09 24.34
C ALA A 134 -11.52 0.26 22.93
N ASP A 135 -12.03 1.21 22.12
CA ASP A 135 -11.45 1.61 20.84
C ASP A 135 -10.07 2.24 20.99
N CYS A 136 -9.94 3.20 21.91
CA CYS A 136 -8.68 3.85 22.24
C CYS A 136 -7.63 2.82 22.66
N LEU A 137 -8.00 1.92 23.59
CA LEU A 137 -7.12 0.87 24.09
C LEU A 137 -6.77 -0.14 23.01
N ALA A 138 -7.73 -0.58 22.19
CA ALA A 138 -7.41 -1.45 21.06
C ALA A 138 -6.36 -0.79 20.17
N CYS A 139 -6.60 0.44 19.70
CA CYS A 139 -5.68 1.17 18.83
C CYS A 139 -4.27 1.32 19.42
N VAL A 140 -4.14 1.87 20.63
CA VAL A 140 -2.81 2.10 21.23
C VAL A 140 -2.11 0.78 21.56
N GLY A 141 -2.86 -0.24 21.99
CA GLY A 141 -2.33 -1.58 22.23
C GLY A 141 -1.88 -2.27 20.94
N GLU A 142 -2.56 -2.02 19.83
CA GLU A 142 -2.13 -2.50 18.51
C GLU A 142 -0.84 -1.86 18.08
N ALA A 143 -0.79 -0.53 18.04
CA ALA A 143 0.37 0.23 17.61
C ALA A 143 1.62 -0.15 18.42
N ALA A 144 1.51 -0.17 19.76
CA ALA A 144 2.64 -0.49 20.63
C ALA A 144 3.18 -1.91 20.42
N VAL A 145 2.29 -2.91 20.32
CA VAL A 145 2.69 -4.31 20.13
C VAL A 145 3.27 -4.53 18.74
N ASP A 146 2.67 -3.95 17.71
CA ASP A 146 3.14 -4.11 16.33
C ASP A 146 4.53 -3.50 16.17
N GLN A 147 4.77 -2.29 16.68
CA GLN A 147 6.09 -1.65 16.67
C GLN A 147 7.13 -2.43 17.49
N ALA A 148 6.76 -2.98 18.65
CA ALA A 148 7.66 -3.78 19.48
C ALA A 148 8.07 -5.11 18.82
N ILE A 149 7.11 -5.77 18.15
CA ILE A 149 7.34 -7.00 17.41
C ILE A 149 8.16 -6.70 16.14
N SER A 150 7.81 -5.63 15.42
CA SER A 150 8.52 -5.18 14.21
C SER A 150 10.01 -4.98 14.47
N LEU A 151 10.37 -4.21 15.51
CA LEU A 151 11.77 -4.03 15.93
C LEU A 151 12.51 -5.35 16.13
N SER A 152 11.81 -6.40 16.57
CA SER A 152 12.41 -7.69 16.90
C SER A 152 12.41 -8.70 15.75
N TYR A 153 11.76 -8.43 14.62
CA TYR A 153 11.55 -9.40 13.54
C TYR A 153 11.68 -8.84 12.11
N ASP A 154 11.32 -7.59 11.83
CA ASP A 154 11.11 -7.10 10.46
C ASP A 154 12.41 -6.98 9.64
N ASP A 155 13.51 -6.58 10.27
CA ASP A 155 14.80 -6.49 9.60
C ASP A 155 15.53 -7.85 9.51
N LEU A 156 15.03 -8.88 10.20
CA LEU A 156 15.70 -10.16 10.27
C LEU A 156 15.60 -10.87 8.91
N THR A 157 16.75 -11.04 8.25
CA THR A 157 16.88 -11.58 6.89
C THR A 157 16.40 -13.02 6.78
N ALA A 158 15.14 -13.26 6.41
CA ALA A 158 14.59 -14.62 6.27
C ALA A 158 15.33 -15.50 5.23
N GLY A 159 16.13 -14.90 4.34
CA GLY A 159 16.68 -15.52 3.12
C GLY A 159 17.97 -16.34 3.24
N GLU A 160 18.61 -16.49 4.40
CA GLU A 160 19.89 -17.22 4.49
C GLU A 160 19.85 -18.59 5.21
N PHE A 161 18.73 -19.03 5.79
CA PHE A 161 18.79 -20.07 6.83
C PHE A 161 18.37 -21.47 6.40
N GLY A 162 19.36 -22.35 6.30
CA GLY A 162 19.17 -23.75 6.67
C GLY A 162 18.69 -23.83 8.13
N SER A 163 17.69 -24.68 8.38
CA SER A 163 17.15 -24.86 9.73
C SER A 163 18.25 -25.25 10.76
N GLY A 164 18.51 -24.36 11.73
CA GLY A 164 19.28 -24.70 12.94
C GLY A 164 20.72 -24.16 13.07
N ASP A 165 21.16 -23.21 12.24
CA ASP A 165 22.43 -22.51 12.45
C ASP A 165 22.39 -21.53 13.66
N ALA A 166 23.54 -20.93 14.00
CA ALA A 166 23.66 -20.07 15.19
C ALA A 166 22.89 -18.75 15.04
N VAL A 167 22.83 -18.18 13.82
CA VAL A 167 22.15 -16.92 13.53
C VAL A 167 20.63 -17.08 13.65
N ASN A 168 20.07 -18.12 13.05
CA ASN A 168 18.64 -18.40 13.14
C ASN A 168 18.18 -18.64 14.60
N LYS A 169 19.00 -19.37 15.39
CA LYS A 169 18.73 -19.56 16.82
C LYS A 169 18.78 -18.24 17.60
N CYS A 170 19.70 -17.35 17.25
CA CYS A 170 19.81 -16.03 17.84
C CYS A 170 18.59 -15.15 17.51
N GLN A 171 18.22 -15.04 16.23
CA GLN A 171 17.04 -14.32 15.76
C GLN A 171 15.75 -14.77 16.45
N LEU A 172 15.51 -16.09 16.48
CA LEU A 172 14.37 -16.67 17.21
C LEU A 172 14.40 -16.33 18.71
N ALA A 173 15.60 -16.25 19.30
CA ALA A 173 15.74 -15.90 20.71
C ALA A 173 15.47 -14.42 20.98
N ILE A 174 15.85 -13.50 20.09
CA ILE A 174 15.59 -12.06 20.22
C ILE A 174 14.09 -11.83 20.36
N GLY A 175 13.31 -12.13 19.32
CA GLY A 175 11.88 -11.87 19.32
C GLY A 175 11.10 -12.67 20.36
N LYS A 176 11.51 -13.91 20.66
CA LYS A 176 10.87 -14.73 21.71
C LYS A 176 11.12 -14.18 23.11
N ASN A 177 12.33 -13.71 23.41
CA ASN A 177 12.66 -13.18 24.73
C ASN A 177 12.13 -11.75 24.91
N ALA A 178 12.11 -10.93 23.86
CA ALA A 178 11.42 -9.63 23.83
C ALA A 178 9.93 -9.78 24.14
N ALA A 179 9.21 -10.64 23.41
CA ALA A 179 7.78 -10.90 23.65
C ALA A 179 7.48 -11.43 25.07
N LYS A 180 8.39 -12.24 25.64
CA LYS A 180 8.26 -12.70 27.04
C LYS A 180 8.46 -11.58 28.04
N PHE A 181 9.37 -10.64 27.76
CA PHE A 181 9.60 -9.48 28.60
C PHE A 181 8.37 -8.58 28.61
N ILE A 182 7.86 -8.19 27.44
CA ILE A 182 6.62 -7.40 27.29
C ILE A 182 5.49 -8.05 28.09
N GLY A 183 5.22 -9.33 27.82
CA GLY A 183 4.14 -10.04 28.52
C GLY A 183 4.35 -10.18 30.04
N ALA A 184 5.59 -10.17 30.53
CA ALA A 184 5.90 -10.24 31.96
C ALA A 184 5.81 -8.87 32.65
N LYS A 185 6.32 -7.81 32.02
CA LYS A 185 6.26 -6.43 32.53
C LYS A 185 4.82 -5.93 32.53
N ASN A 186 4.12 -6.02 31.40
CA ASN A 186 2.68 -5.70 31.30
C ASN A 186 1.84 -6.39 32.39
N LYS A 187 2.09 -7.68 32.66
CA LYS A 187 1.40 -8.44 33.71
C LYS A 187 1.81 -8.04 35.14
N ALA A 188 3.06 -7.65 35.35
CA ALA A 188 3.53 -7.19 36.65
C ALA A 188 2.89 -5.85 37.01
N LEU A 189 2.84 -4.93 36.05
CA LEU A 189 2.18 -3.63 36.17
C LEU A 189 0.66 -3.82 36.39
N GLU A 190 -0.04 -4.60 35.55
CA GLU A 190 -1.47 -4.90 35.73
C GLU A 190 -1.81 -5.35 37.16
N LYS A 191 -1.06 -6.31 37.70
CA LYS A 191 -1.28 -6.80 39.07
C LYS A 191 -1.01 -5.75 40.14
N CYS A 192 0.01 -4.93 39.92
CA CYS A 192 0.36 -3.85 40.83
C CYS A 192 -0.78 -2.82 40.85
N GLU A 193 -1.21 -2.34 39.68
CA GLU A 193 -2.24 -1.31 39.54
C GLU A 193 -3.59 -1.77 40.09
N VAL A 194 -4.02 -2.99 39.74
CA VAL A 194 -5.22 -3.61 40.34
C VAL A 194 -5.05 -3.79 41.85
N GLY A 195 -3.83 -4.02 42.33
CA GLY A 195 -3.50 -4.11 43.74
C GLY A 195 -3.66 -2.77 44.46
N VAL A 196 -3.25 -1.66 43.83
CA VAL A 196 -3.44 -0.28 44.31
C VAL A 196 -4.92 0.08 44.32
N MET A 197 -5.67 -0.22 43.26
CA MET A 197 -7.12 -0.03 43.20
C MET A 197 -7.88 -0.77 44.31
N LYS A 198 -7.34 -1.89 44.80
CA LYS A 198 -7.89 -2.68 45.92
C LYS A 198 -7.39 -2.25 47.30
N GLY A 199 -6.46 -1.30 47.37
CA GLY A 199 -5.77 -0.92 48.62
C GLY A 199 -4.83 -2.00 49.18
N SER A 200 -4.49 -3.01 48.38
CA SER A 200 -3.60 -4.13 48.78
C SER A 200 -2.12 -3.90 48.45
N VAL A 201 -1.83 -2.86 47.66
CA VAL A 201 -0.49 -2.34 47.36
C VAL A 201 -0.49 -0.85 47.75
N THR A 202 0.54 -0.41 48.46
CA THR A 202 0.69 0.98 48.90
C THR A 202 1.79 1.66 48.09
N GLY A 203 1.51 2.83 47.52
CA GLY A 203 2.45 3.59 46.70
C GLY A 203 2.24 3.40 45.19
N PRO A 204 2.97 4.15 44.35
CA PRO A 204 2.85 4.07 42.91
C PRO A 204 3.43 2.76 42.37
N CYS A 205 2.89 2.31 41.24
CA CYS A 205 3.42 1.17 40.51
C CYS A 205 4.47 1.62 39.47
N PRO A 206 5.58 0.87 39.31
CA PRO A 206 5.86 -0.42 39.93
C PRO A 206 6.26 -0.33 41.42
N ASP A 207 5.65 -1.15 42.27
CA ASP A 207 6.00 -1.23 43.68
C ASP A 207 7.37 -1.90 43.90
N ALA A 208 8.13 -1.38 44.87
CA ALA A 208 9.48 -1.85 45.17
C ALA A 208 9.54 -3.30 45.68
N THR A 209 8.42 -3.86 46.18
CA THR A 209 8.42 -5.17 46.84
C THR A 209 8.11 -6.34 45.90
N LYS A 210 7.34 -6.11 44.84
CA LYS A 210 6.86 -7.16 43.93
C LYS A 210 7.01 -6.79 42.47
N ALA A 211 6.42 -5.70 42.00
CA ALA A 211 6.43 -5.35 40.57
C ALA A 211 7.85 -5.04 40.08
N GLN A 212 8.59 -4.17 40.75
CA GLN A 212 9.94 -3.80 40.35
C GLN A 212 10.92 -5.01 40.34
N PRO A 213 10.96 -5.87 41.38
CA PRO A 213 11.75 -7.11 41.33
C PRO A 213 11.31 -8.08 40.21
N ALA A 214 10.02 -8.14 39.89
CA ALA A 214 9.52 -9.00 38.82
C ALA A 214 9.94 -8.48 37.43
N ILE A 215 9.90 -7.16 37.22
CA ILE A 215 10.34 -6.50 35.97
C ILE A 215 11.85 -6.67 35.80
N ALA A 216 12.66 -6.37 36.82
CA ALA A 216 14.11 -6.56 36.77
C ALA A 216 14.49 -8.02 36.49
N LYS A 217 13.75 -8.98 37.08
CA LYS A 217 13.92 -10.41 36.79
C LYS A 217 13.53 -10.79 35.37
N ALA A 218 12.50 -10.16 34.80
CA ALA A 218 12.09 -10.37 33.42
C ALA A 218 13.13 -9.82 32.43
N GLN A 219 13.65 -8.62 32.69
CA GLN A 219 14.73 -7.98 31.93
C GLN A 219 16.00 -8.84 31.95
N SER A 220 16.43 -9.27 33.14
CA SER A 220 17.59 -10.17 33.30
C SER A 220 17.43 -11.48 32.53
N LYS A 221 16.21 -12.04 32.50
CA LYS A 221 15.91 -13.27 31.75
C LYS A 221 15.90 -13.05 30.24
N MET A 222 15.49 -11.87 29.79
CA MET A 222 15.53 -11.51 28.38
C MET A 222 16.97 -11.40 27.91
N GLN A 223 17.79 -10.58 28.60
CA GLN A 223 19.22 -10.45 28.31
C GLN A 223 19.93 -11.80 28.34
N ALA A 224 19.79 -12.58 29.42
CA ALA A 224 20.40 -13.91 29.50
C ALA A 224 19.90 -14.87 28.41
N GLY A 225 18.64 -14.74 27.97
CA GLY A 225 18.06 -15.53 26.90
C GLY A 225 18.63 -15.19 25.53
N ILE A 226 18.88 -13.90 25.26
CA ILE A 226 19.49 -13.40 24.02
C ILE A 226 20.98 -13.74 23.99
N CYS A 227 21.75 -13.37 25.02
CA CYS A 227 23.19 -13.69 25.10
C CYS A 227 23.45 -15.20 24.98
N LYS A 228 22.57 -16.03 25.56
CA LYS A 228 22.72 -17.48 25.44
C LYS A 228 22.63 -18.00 24.00
N ALA A 229 21.88 -17.33 23.14
CA ALA A 229 21.66 -17.75 21.76
C ALA A 229 22.57 -17.02 20.77
N CYS A 230 22.93 -15.78 21.07
CA CYS A 230 23.67 -14.88 20.18
C CYS A 230 25.15 -14.73 20.53
N GLY A 231 25.53 -15.07 21.76
CA GLY A 231 26.88 -14.90 22.32
C GLY A 231 27.89 -15.98 21.94
N GLY A 232 27.76 -16.57 20.75
CA GLY A 232 28.66 -17.62 20.30
C GLY A 232 28.88 -18.78 21.30
N ALA A 233 30.15 -19.14 21.51
CA ALA A 233 30.54 -20.32 22.30
C ALA A 233 30.48 -20.09 23.82
N ASP A 234 30.82 -18.88 24.28
CA ASP A 234 30.81 -18.53 25.71
C ASP A 234 29.42 -18.14 26.22
N LYS A 235 28.50 -17.81 25.30
CA LYS A 235 27.08 -17.49 25.58
C LYS A 235 26.92 -16.19 26.36
N LEU A 236 27.87 -15.27 26.23
CA LEU A 236 27.87 -13.95 26.85
C LEU A 236 27.51 -12.87 25.82
N CYS A 237 27.34 -11.62 26.25
CA CYS A 237 27.20 -10.48 25.34
C CYS A 237 28.35 -9.52 25.63
N ASP A 238 29.58 -10.01 25.51
CA ASP A 238 30.79 -9.29 25.95
C ASP A 238 31.69 -8.85 24.79
N GLY A 239 31.24 -9.05 23.55
CA GLY A 239 31.95 -8.75 22.32
C GLY A 239 32.90 -9.85 21.85
N ASN A 240 33.10 -10.92 22.61
CA ASN A 240 33.98 -12.02 22.21
C ASN A 240 33.18 -13.14 21.54
N ASN A 241 33.44 -13.41 20.26
CA ASN A 241 32.72 -14.43 19.49
C ASN A 241 31.19 -14.25 19.42
N ASP A 242 30.69 -13.06 19.78
CA ASP A 242 29.29 -12.67 19.63
C ASP A 242 28.92 -12.57 18.16
N LEU A 243 27.68 -12.91 17.84
CA LEU A 243 27.10 -12.53 16.55
C LEU A 243 26.92 -11.01 16.52
N THR A 244 27.45 -10.36 15.48
CA THR A 244 27.30 -8.92 15.30
C THR A 244 25.85 -8.59 14.90
N PRO A 245 25.32 -7.39 15.25
CA PRO A 245 24.01 -6.96 14.79
C PRO A 245 23.81 -7.09 13.27
N ALA A 246 24.84 -6.75 12.49
CA ALA A 246 24.85 -6.92 11.04
C ALA A 246 24.72 -8.40 10.60
N ALA A 247 25.44 -9.33 11.25
CA ALA A 247 25.34 -10.77 10.97
C ALA A 247 23.98 -11.36 11.40
N ILE A 248 23.30 -10.71 12.34
CA ILE A 248 21.95 -11.08 12.78
C ILE A 248 20.88 -10.51 11.83
N GLY A 249 21.20 -9.48 11.04
CA GLY A 249 20.22 -8.70 10.28
C GLY A 249 19.42 -7.75 11.18
N PHE A 250 20.00 -7.22 12.24
CA PHE A 250 19.34 -6.24 13.11
C PHE A 250 19.71 -4.81 12.70
N ALA A 251 18.78 -3.86 12.84
CA ALA A 251 19.00 -2.45 12.54
C ALA A 251 20.28 -1.89 13.21
N SER A 252 21.03 -1.09 12.45
CA SER A 252 22.28 -0.45 12.96
C SER A 252 22.02 0.75 13.88
N THR A 253 20.78 1.17 14.03
CA THR A 253 20.33 2.29 14.87
C THR A 253 19.10 1.91 15.67
N CYS A 254 19.05 2.30 16.94
CA CYS A 254 17.89 2.09 17.79
C CYS A 254 16.85 3.21 17.60
N PRO A 255 15.53 2.90 17.61
CA PRO A 255 14.47 3.91 17.55
C PRO A 255 14.63 5.04 18.58
N ASP A 256 14.40 6.28 18.14
CA ASP A 256 14.47 7.47 18.99
C ASP A 256 13.18 7.69 19.77
N VAL A 257 13.00 6.88 20.81
CA VAL A 257 11.93 7.01 21.81
C VAL A 257 12.54 7.24 23.19
N THR A 258 11.84 7.95 24.07
CA THR A 258 12.30 8.23 25.44
C THR A 258 11.41 7.53 26.45
N VAL A 259 11.98 6.61 27.24
CA VAL A 259 11.25 5.93 28.32
C VAL A 259 10.67 6.99 29.28
N PRO A 260 9.37 6.94 29.65
CA PRO A 260 8.79 7.87 30.61
C PRO A 260 9.59 7.98 31.91
N GLY A 261 10.12 9.17 32.21
CA GLY A 261 10.99 9.40 33.38
C GLY A 261 12.36 8.69 33.33
N GLY A 262 12.73 8.17 32.16
CA GLY A 262 13.96 7.41 31.92
C GLY A 262 14.88 8.09 30.90
N SER A 263 15.72 7.28 30.24
CA SER A 263 16.68 7.72 29.23
C SER A 263 16.15 7.48 27.80
N PRO A 264 16.63 8.23 26.79
CA PRO A 264 16.33 7.95 25.40
C PRO A 264 16.94 6.62 24.95
N CYS A 265 16.25 5.95 24.03
CA CYS A 265 16.69 4.70 23.42
C CYS A 265 17.60 4.91 22.21
N ALA A 266 17.59 6.12 21.62
CA ALA A 266 18.39 6.46 20.45
C ALA A 266 19.88 6.15 20.65
N GLY A 267 20.47 5.45 19.67
CA GLY A 267 21.88 5.11 19.70
C GLY A 267 22.28 4.18 18.57
N THR A 268 23.57 4.11 18.30
CA THR A 268 24.16 3.15 17.36
C THR A 268 24.14 1.75 17.96
N VAL A 269 23.75 0.76 17.16
CA VAL A 269 23.72 -0.65 17.52
C VAL A 269 24.91 -1.34 16.84
N ALA A 270 26.08 -1.30 17.49
CA ALA A 270 27.34 -1.84 16.94
C ALA A 270 27.69 -3.22 17.50
N THR A 271 27.30 -3.51 18.74
CA THR A 271 27.58 -4.76 19.44
C THR A 271 26.31 -5.51 19.79
N LEU A 272 26.43 -6.79 20.13
CA LEU A 272 25.30 -7.58 20.61
C LEU A 272 24.70 -7.01 21.91
N GLN A 273 25.53 -6.41 22.78
CA GLN A 273 25.04 -5.75 23.98
C GLN A 273 24.25 -4.47 23.65
N ASP A 274 24.64 -3.72 22.63
CA ASP A 274 23.87 -2.55 22.16
C ASP A 274 22.50 -2.98 21.62
N LEU A 275 22.43 -4.10 20.91
CA LEU A 275 21.16 -4.69 20.44
C LEU A 275 20.26 -5.03 21.62
N VAL A 276 20.80 -5.72 22.64
CA VAL A 276 20.05 -6.05 23.85
C VAL A 276 19.56 -4.79 24.57
N ASN A 277 20.41 -3.76 24.67
CA ASN A 277 20.04 -2.48 25.28
C ASN A 277 18.91 -1.80 24.49
N CYS A 278 18.99 -1.79 23.16
CA CYS A 278 17.98 -1.22 22.28
C CYS A 278 16.62 -1.92 22.45
N VAL A 279 16.61 -3.25 22.28
CA VAL A 279 15.38 -4.06 22.45
C VAL A 279 14.80 -3.89 23.85
N THR A 280 15.64 -3.79 24.88
CA THR A 280 15.16 -3.54 26.25
C THR A 280 14.52 -2.17 26.36
N CYS A 281 15.20 -1.12 25.92
CA CYS A 281 14.76 0.26 26.07
C CYS A 281 13.45 0.51 25.32
N VAL A 282 13.34 0.08 24.05
CA VAL A 282 12.12 0.29 23.27
C VAL A 282 10.95 -0.50 23.86
N ASN A 283 11.16 -1.75 24.28
CA ASN A 283 10.08 -2.51 24.92
C ASN A 283 9.69 -1.92 26.29
N GLU A 284 10.64 -1.35 27.02
CA GLU A 284 10.33 -0.62 28.25
C GLU A 284 9.44 0.59 27.98
N TYR A 285 9.81 1.40 26.98
CA TYR A 285 9.03 2.54 26.51
C TYR A 285 7.59 2.14 26.14
N LYS A 286 7.41 1.12 25.28
CA LYS A 286 6.05 0.71 24.84
C LYS A 286 5.18 0.29 26.03
N ASP A 287 5.68 -0.55 26.93
CA ASP A 287 4.91 -0.97 28.10
C ASP A 287 4.63 0.18 29.08
N ASP A 288 5.58 1.10 29.28
CA ASP A 288 5.41 2.25 30.17
C ASP A 288 4.43 3.30 29.60
N CYS A 289 4.18 3.27 28.29
CA CYS A 289 3.12 4.04 27.65
C CYS A 289 1.76 3.33 27.66
N LEU A 290 1.72 2.00 27.59
CA LEU A 290 0.48 1.22 27.68
C LEU A 290 -0.10 1.14 29.10
N ASP A 291 0.74 1.27 30.13
CA ASP A 291 0.30 1.18 31.52
C ASP A 291 -0.59 2.36 31.97
N PRO A 292 -0.17 3.63 31.88
CA PRO A 292 -0.96 4.77 32.38
C PRO A 292 -2.30 4.95 31.64
N ILE A 293 -2.37 4.63 30.34
CA ILE A 293 -3.62 4.72 29.56
C ILE A 293 -4.66 3.70 30.02
N ALA A 294 -4.25 2.57 30.59
CA ALA A 294 -5.16 1.53 31.09
C ALA A 294 -5.71 1.85 32.49
N VAL A 295 -5.05 2.74 33.24
CA VAL A 295 -5.28 2.97 34.66
C VAL A 295 -5.31 4.47 35.04
N PRO A 296 -6.07 5.33 34.33
CA PRO A 296 -6.04 6.77 34.60
C PRO A 296 -6.58 7.14 36.00
N SER A 297 -7.28 6.23 36.69
CA SER A 297 -7.66 6.42 38.10
C SER A 297 -6.49 6.34 39.09
N VAL A 298 -5.40 5.67 38.72
CA VAL A 298 -4.18 5.53 39.53
C VAL A 298 -3.04 6.37 38.96
N LYS A 299 -3.00 6.50 37.62
CA LYS A 299 -2.03 7.30 36.85
C LYS A 299 -2.78 8.36 36.03
N PRO A 300 -3.22 9.47 36.65
CA PRO A 300 -4.10 10.44 36.00
C PRO A 300 -3.43 11.27 34.90
N THR A 301 -2.10 11.16 34.75
CA THR A 301 -1.32 11.88 33.75
C THR A 301 -0.72 10.89 32.79
N TYR A 302 -1.06 11.02 31.51
CA TYR A 302 -0.38 10.31 30.44
C TYR A 302 1.00 10.94 30.22
N PRO A 303 2.10 10.15 30.21
CA PRO A 303 3.43 10.71 30.07
C PRO A 303 3.58 11.45 28.74
N PRO A 304 4.12 12.69 28.74
CA PRO A 304 4.33 13.43 27.51
C PRO A 304 5.29 12.71 26.56
N GLU A 305 6.23 11.90 27.06
CA GLU A 305 7.15 11.11 26.23
C GLU A 305 6.43 10.04 25.38
N CYS A 306 5.24 9.61 25.81
CA CYS A 306 4.44 8.62 25.09
C CYS A 306 3.66 9.19 23.90
N ASN A 307 3.37 10.49 23.95
CA ASN A 307 2.84 11.24 22.83
C ASN A 307 3.43 12.65 22.88
N PRO A 308 4.71 12.80 22.49
CA PRO A 308 5.41 14.07 22.63
C PRO A 308 4.67 15.11 21.81
N ALA A 309 4.28 16.20 22.46
CA ALA A 309 3.64 17.31 21.80
C ALA A 309 4.46 17.64 20.55
N GLN A 310 3.82 17.54 19.38
CA GLN A 310 4.42 18.02 18.15
C GLN A 310 4.91 19.43 18.45
N ALA A 311 6.20 19.68 18.21
CA ALA A 311 6.71 21.04 18.30
C ALA A 311 5.72 21.92 17.53
N PRO A 312 5.20 23.01 18.12
CA PRO A 312 4.22 23.82 17.43
C PRO A 312 4.80 24.15 16.05
N PRO A 313 4.00 24.04 14.96
CA PRO A 313 4.45 24.56 13.68
C PRO A 313 4.92 25.98 13.94
N CYS A 314 6.01 26.40 13.30
CA CYS A 314 6.46 27.79 13.36
C CYS A 314 5.34 28.68 12.81
N ALA A 315 4.36 28.99 13.65
CA ALA A 315 3.28 29.88 13.35
C ALA A 315 3.88 31.28 13.43
N ALA A 316 4.11 31.88 12.26
CA ALA A 316 4.29 33.31 12.16
C ALA A 316 3.05 33.97 12.79
N THR A 317 3.24 34.63 13.93
CA THR A 317 2.25 35.60 14.41
C THR A 317 2.51 36.95 13.74
N PRO A 318 1.49 37.82 13.59
CA PRO A 318 1.60 39.07 12.81
C PRO A 318 2.47 40.18 13.43
N ASN A 319 3.39 39.86 14.34
CA ASN A 319 4.21 40.87 14.99
C ASN A 319 5.65 40.35 15.14
N ASN A 320 6.53 40.82 14.25
CA ASN A 320 7.95 40.48 14.14
C ASN A 320 8.74 40.67 15.44
N THR A 321 8.65 39.73 16.38
CA THR A 321 9.58 39.65 17.51
C THR A 321 9.85 38.18 17.82
N ALA A 322 11.00 37.69 17.32
CA ALA A 322 11.47 36.34 17.53
C ALA A 322 11.78 36.10 19.00
N THR A 323 11.19 35.05 19.59
CA THR A 323 11.71 34.43 20.81
C THR A 323 12.49 33.18 20.39
N PRO A 324 13.74 32.96 20.83
CA PRO A 324 14.58 31.89 20.31
C PRO A 324 14.10 30.50 20.75
N CYS A 325 14.12 29.55 19.81
CA CYS A 325 14.02 28.11 20.07
C CYS A 325 15.18 27.63 20.97
N PRO A 326 15.00 26.68 21.91
CA PRO A 326 16.12 26.11 22.65
C PRO A 326 17.12 25.48 21.68
N THR A 327 18.35 25.99 21.73
CA THR A 327 19.50 25.53 20.95
C THR A 327 19.85 24.07 21.27
N SER A 328 19.75 23.18 20.28
CA SER A 328 20.57 21.98 20.18
C SER A 328 21.46 22.07 18.94
N THR A 329 22.74 21.76 19.17
CA THR A 329 23.85 21.40 18.27
C THR A 329 23.94 22.07 16.87
N PRO A 330 25.00 22.87 16.61
CA PRO A 330 25.31 23.35 15.26
C PRO A 330 25.56 22.20 14.28
N GLY A 331 24.74 22.11 13.22
CA GLY A 331 25.06 21.28 12.05
C GLY A 331 23.95 20.41 11.45
N VAL A 332 22.66 20.76 11.55
CA VAL A 332 21.63 20.06 10.75
C VAL A 332 21.92 20.31 9.26
N VAL A 333 22.31 19.26 8.56
CA VAL A 333 22.43 19.24 7.10
C VAL A 333 21.10 18.74 6.56
N CYS A 334 20.48 19.49 5.66
CA CYS A 334 19.27 19.04 4.99
C CYS A 334 19.51 17.72 4.24
N PRO A 335 18.51 16.82 4.20
CA PRO A 335 18.67 15.56 3.50
C PRO A 335 19.02 15.80 2.04
N SER A 336 19.90 14.96 1.48
CA SER A 336 20.24 14.99 0.07
C SER A 336 19.37 14.04 -0.76
N GLN A 337 18.58 13.17 -0.12
CA GLN A 337 17.65 12.26 -0.79
C GLN A 337 16.35 12.05 -0.02
N VAL A 338 15.30 11.70 -0.75
CA VAL A 338 14.04 11.16 -0.21
C VAL A 338 13.73 9.84 -0.90
N VAL A 339 13.46 8.82 -0.10
CA VAL A 339 13.03 7.49 -0.54
C VAL A 339 11.55 7.36 -0.21
N THR A 340 10.72 7.20 -1.23
CA THR A 340 9.30 6.90 -1.06
C THR A 340 9.06 5.42 -1.30
N GLU A 341 8.48 4.74 -0.32
CA GLU A 341 8.06 3.35 -0.41
C GLU A 341 6.53 3.26 -0.43
N ALA A 342 5.99 2.61 -1.46
CA ALA A 342 4.56 2.47 -1.66
C ALA A 342 3.94 1.48 -0.65
N ASN A 343 2.85 1.89 -0.02
CA ASN A 343 1.91 0.97 0.62
C ASN A 343 0.81 0.61 -0.40
N GLY A 344 1.15 -0.38 -1.22
CA GLY A 344 0.32 -0.91 -2.30
C GLY A 344 -1.06 -1.43 -1.88
N SER A 345 -1.21 -1.89 -0.64
CA SER A 345 -2.48 -2.43 -0.11
C SER A 345 -3.56 -1.37 0.11
N GLY A 346 -3.17 -0.10 0.25
CA GLY A 346 -4.11 1.02 0.37
C GLY A 346 -4.25 1.84 -0.92
N VAL A 347 -3.72 1.32 -2.04
CA VAL A 347 -3.83 2.00 -3.34
C VAL A 347 -5.22 1.87 -3.88
N ASP A 348 -5.71 2.98 -4.39
CA ASP A 348 -6.94 3.11 -5.15
C ASP A 348 -6.54 3.69 -6.52
N LEU A 349 -6.44 2.80 -7.53
CA LEU A 349 -6.14 3.14 -8.91
C LEU A 349 -7.36 2.88 -9.79
N ASP A 350 -7.91 3.95 -10.34
CA ASP A 350 -8.99 3.91 -11.31
C ASP A 350 -8.48 4.16 -12.71
N SER A 351 -8.94 3.32 -13.63
CA SER A 351 -8.61 3.43 -15.05
C SER A 351 -9.86 3.47 -15.91
N GLY A 352 -10.10 4.63 -16.50
CA GLY A 352 -11.11 4.92 -17.51
C GLY A 352 -12.57 4.85 -17.05
N TRP A 353 -13.49 5.05 -17.99
CA TRP A 353 -14.88 5.44 -17.70
C TRP A 353 -15.84 4.25 -17.54
N THR A 354 -15.39 3.03 -17.76
CA THR A 354 -16.26 1.84 -17.70
C THR A 354 -16.58 1.40 -16.29
N GLY A 355 -15.85 1.86 -15.27
CA GLY A 355 -16.03 1.42 -13.88
C GLY A 355 -15.48 0.04 -13.54
N GLN A 356 -15.18 -0.81 -14.54
CA GLN A 356 -14.71 -2.17 -14.29
C GLN A 356 -13.26 -2.22 -13.78
N SER A 357 -12.45 -1.21 -14.10
CA SER A 357 -11.04 -1.10 -13.71
C SER A 357 -10.83 -0.02 -12.64
N HIS A 358 -11.80 0.13 -11.74
CA HIS A 358 -11.71 0.97 -10.53
C HIS A 358 -11.26 0.11 -9.34
N ASP A 359 -10.75 0.75 -8.29
CA ASP A 359 -10.24 0.11 -7.06
C ASP A 359 -9.04 -0.86 -7.27
N ALA A 360 -8.21 -0.63 -8.29
CA ALA A 360 -7.05 -1.48 -8.50
C ALA A 360 -5.94 -1.22 -7.46
N HIS A 361 -5.30 -2.30 -7.00
CA HIS A 361 -4.21 -2.25 -6.02
C HIS A 361 -2.85 -2.15 -6.72
N ALA A 362 -1.79 -1.93 -5.94
CA ALA A 362 -0.41 -1.98 -6.43
C ALA A 362 0.49 -2.86 -5.52
N PRO A 363 1.70 -3.24 -6.00
CA PRO A 363 2.67 -3.95 -5.17
C PRO A 363 3.18 -3.11 -3.99
N ASN A 364 3.16 -3.70 -2.79
CA ASN A 364 3.79 -3.13 -1.60
C ASN A 364 5.32 -3.14 -1.72
N GLY A 365 5.99 -2.18 -1.09
CA GLY A 365 7.44 -2.12 -1.01
C GLY A 365 8.13 -1.56 -2.26
N SER A 366 7.35 -1.15 -3.28
CA SER A 366 7.89 -0.45 -4.45
C SER A 366 8.54 0.87 -4.04
N ARG A 367 9.78 1.11 -4.49
CA ARG A 367 10.55 2.31 -4.13
C ARG A 367 10.75 3.28 -5.28
N LEU A 368 10.79 4.56 -4.94
CA LEU A 368 11.33 5.64 -5.75
C LEU A 368 12.25 6.50 -4.88
N THR A 369 13.48 6.73 -5.33
CA THR A 369 14.42 7.65 -4.69
C THR A 369 14.60 8.90 -5.55
N LEU A 370 14.57 10.06 -4.89
CA LEU A 370 14.80 11.36 -5.51
C LEU A 370 15.87 12.11 -4.74
N THR A 371 16.71 12.87 -5.44
CA THR A 371 17.62 13.83 -4.81
C THR A 371 16.84 15.00 -4.26
N VAL A 372 17.28 15.55 -3.13
CA VAL A 372 16.75 16.74 -2.47
C VAL A 372 17.83 17.81 -2.50
N SER A 373 17.48 19.00 -2.97
CA SER A 373 18.43 20.12 -3.07
C SER A 373 17.71 21.47 -3.08
N GLY A 374 18.47 22.58 -3.05
CA GLY A 374 17.88 23.91 -3.25
C GLY A 374 16.83 24.31 -2.19
N CYS A 375 16.99 23.81 -0.97
CA CYS A 375 16.11 24.07 0.16
C CYS A 375 15.99 25.57 0.46
N SER A 376 14.76 26.05 0.68
CA SER A 376 14.47 27.47 0.90
C SER A 376 15.09 28.01 2.19
N ASN A 377 15.27 27.15 3.19
CA ASN A 377 15.93 27.48 4.46
C ASN A 377 17.04 26.45 4.70
N PRO A 378 18.25 26.59 4.16
CA PRO A 378 19.30 25.58 4.38
C PRO A 378 20.03 25.75 5.73
N ASP A 379 19.35 26.23 6.78
CA ASP A 379 19.98 26.58 8.06
C ASP A 379 19.82 25.50 9.15
N ALA A 380 20.54 25.69 10.27
CA ALA A 380 20.77 24.68 11.31
C ALA A 380 19.51 24.17 12.06
N SER A 381 18.29 24.54 11.65
CA SER A 381 17.06 24.16 12.35
C SER A 381 15.90 23.66 11.48
N THR A 382 15.83 24.03 10.20
CA THR A 382 14.77 23.58 9.25
C THR A 382 15.32 23.61 7.84
N CYS A 383 14.71 22.88 6.90
CA CYS A 383 15.02 22.87 5.46
C CYS A 383 14.01 23.65 4.63
N GLY A 384 12.75 23.67 5.07
CA GLY A 384 11.62 24.23 4.34
C GLY A 384 11.34 23.48 3.05
N VAL A 385 10.95 24.22 2.02
CA VAL A 385 10.66 23.67 0.69
C VAL A 385 11.96 23.44 -0.05
N CYS A 386 12.25 22.19 -0.36
CA CYS A 386 13.36 21.77 -1.19
C CYS A 386 12.87 21.35 -2.57
N THR A 387 13.75 21.43 -3.56
CA THR A 387 13.54 20.85 -4.88
C THR A 387 13.85 19.37 -4.86
N THR A 388 12.98 18.57 -5.48
CA THR A 388 13.24 17.15 -5.76
C THR A 388 13.74 17.00 -7.19
N GLY A 389 14.69 16.08 -7.38
CA GLY A 389 15.33 15.79 -8.66
C GLY A 389 15.53 14.30 -8.87
N GLY A 390 15.55 13.88 -10.12
CA GLY A 390 15.80 12.50 -10.51
C GLY A 390 15.66 12.32 -12.03
N PRO A 391 15.62 11.09 -12.52
CA PRO A 391 15.72 9.85 -11.76
C PRO A 391 17.12 9.60 -11.18
N VAL A 392 17.19 8.86 -10.07
CA VAL A 392 18.43 8.30 -9.50
C VAL A 392 18.21 6.85 -9.13
N ASP A 393 19.30 6.11 -8.92
CA ASP A 393 19.24 4.74 -8.43
C ASP A 393 18.51 4.71 -7.08
N ASN A 394 17.56 3.79 -6.96
CA ASN A 394 16.88 3.57 -5.70
C ASN A 394 17.82 3.16 -4.56
N ALA A 395 17.62 3.77 -3.39
CA ALA A 395 18.30 3.35 -2.17
C ALA A 395 17.86 1.94 -1.72
N GLY A 396 18.77 1.22 -1.06
CA GLY A 396 18.54 -0.17 -0.62
C GLY A 396 19.30 -1.24 -1.40
N GLY A 397 20.29 -0.86 -2.21
CA GLY A 397 21.21 -1.78 -2.86
C GLY A 397 20.68 -2.41 -4.15
N THR A 398 21.31 -3.51 -4.59
CA THR A 398 21.05 -4.17 -5.88
C THR A 398 19.62 -4.70 -6.00
N GLN A 399 18.99 -5.07 -4.88
CA GLN A 399 17.59 -5.52 -4.86
C GLN A 399 16.66 -4.45 -5.44
N PHE A 400 16.74 -3.21 -4.96
CA PHE A 400 15.79 -2.15 -5.33
C PHE A 400 16.22 -1.27 -6.48
N ASN A 401 17.45 -1.43 -6.97
CA ASN A 401 17.98 -0.63 -8.08
C ASN A 401 16.93 -0.61 -9.22
N ASN A 402 16.68 0.55 -9.81
CA ASN A 402 15.65 0.73 -10.84
C ASN A 402 16.25 1.14 -12.19
N HIS A 403 17.58 1.20 -12.29
CA HIS A 403 18.30 1.47 -13.52
C HIS A 403 18.60 0.15 -14.23
N ARG A 404 17.86 -0.09 -15.31
CA ARG A 404 17.80 -1.38 -16.01
C ARG A 404 17.84 -1.20 -17.51
N CYS A 405 18.25 -2.24 -18.24
CA CYS A 405 18.15 -2.22 -19.69
C CYS A 405 16.68 -2.28 -20.12
N LEU A 406 16.25 -1.36 -21.00
CA LEU A 406 14.84 -1.22 -21.40
C LEU A 406 14.23 -2.51 -21.96
N VAL A 407 15.02 -3.29 -22.70
CA VAL A 407 14.54 -4.50 -23.40
C VAL A 407 14.58 -5.74 -22.50
N ASP A 408 15.42 -5.73 -21.48
CA ASP A 408 15.54 -6.80 -20.48
C ASP A 408 15.77 -6.17 -19.11
N SER A 409 14.68 -5.99 -18.35
CA SER A 409 14.73 -5.36 -17.03
C SER A 409 15.50 -6.17 -15.99
N SER A 410 15.90 -7.42 -16.28
CA SER A 410 16.73 -8.21 -15.38
C SER A 410 18.19 -7.78 -15.38
N VAL A 411 18.59 -6.98 -16.37
CA VAL A 411 19.96 -6.50 -16.51
C VAL A 411 20.07 -5.14 -15.84
N GLN A 412 20.78 -5.10 -14.71
CA GLN A 412 21.19 -3.84 -14.08
C GLN A 412 22.20 -3.13 -14.96
N CYS A 413 22.07 -1.82 -15.06
CA CYS A 413 22.97 -1.02 -15.88
C CYS A 413 23.26 0.31 -15.18
N THR A 414 24.35 0.92 -15.59
CA THR A 414 24.74 2.28 -15.20
C THR A 414 24.78 3.20 -16.41
N THR A 415 25.05 2.63 -17.59
CA THR A 415 25.15 3.35 -18.86
C THR A 415 24.69 2.45 -20.03
N ASP A 416 24.34 3.05 -21.17
CA ASP A 416 23.93 2.30 -22.38
C ASP A 416 24.90 1.19 -22.83
N PRO A 417 26.24 1.36 -22.73
CA PRO A 417 27.19 0.28 -23.01
C PRO A 417 26.95 -1.03 -22.25
N ASP A 418 26.43 -0.98 -21.02
CA ASP A 418 26.13 -2.18 -20.22
C ASP A 418 25.04 -3.03 -20.90
N CYS A 419 24.16 -2.39 -21.66
CA CYS A 419 23.05 -3.01 -22.37
C CYS A 419 23.42 -3.47 -23.79
N ALA A 420 24.52 -2.97 -24.37
CA ALA A 420 24.87 -3.20 -25.76
C ALA A 420 25.26 -4.65 -26.11
N GLY A 421 25.75 -5.41 -25.11
CA GLY A 421 26.13 -6.82 -25.27
C GLY A 421 25.02 -7.82 -24.98
N ILE A 422 23.94 -7.38 -24.31
CA ILE A 422 23.04 -8.29 -23.57
C ILE A 422 21.60 -8.21 -24.11
N SER A 423 21.14 -7.04 -24.54
CA SER A 423 19.77 -6.83 -25.03
C SER A 423 19.75 -5.96 -26.29
N ARG A 424 19.15 -6.44 -27.38
CA ARG A 424 19.14 -5.73 -28.68
C ARG A 424 17.78 -5.78 -29.38
N GLN A 425 17.49 -4.72 -30.13
CA GLN A 425 16.32 -4.59 -31.00
C GLN A 425 16.72 -4.21 -32.42
N CYS A 426 15.96 -4.64 -33.41
CA CYS A 426 16.18 -4.24 -34.79
C CYS A 426 15.67 -2.83 -35.05
N ILE A 427 16.52 -2.00 -35.65
CA ILE A 427 16.11 -0.66 -36.07
C ILE A 427 15.11 -0.76 -37.21
N ASN A 428 13.95 -0.10 -37.08
CA ASN A 428 12.90 -0.01 -38.10
C ASN A 428 12.38 -1.36 -38.61
N SER A 429 12.46 -2.41 -37.80
CA SER A 429 11.95 -3.73 -38.14
C SER A 429 11.02 -4.21 -37.03
N ASN A 430 9.74 -3.89 -37.14
CA ASN A 430 8.73 -4.44 -36.25
C ASN A 430 8.12 -5.69 -36.87
N ILE A 431 7.68 -6.61 -36.02
CA ILE A 431 6.96 -7.80 -36.42
C ILE A 431 5.66 -7.91 -35.65
N CYS A 432 4.66 -8.50 -36.30
CA CYS A 432 3.45 -8.93 -35.67
C CYS A 432 3.77 -10.00 -34.63
N VAL A 433 3.33 -9.77 -33.40
CA VAL A 433 3.38 -10.76 -32.35
C VAL A 433 1.94 -11.15 -32.01
N GLY A 434 1.62 -12.44 -32.12
CA GLY A 434 0.25 -12.95 -32.04
C GLY A 434 -0.52 -12.89 -33.36
N GLY A 435 -1.73 -13.47 -33.36
CA GLY A 435 -2.64 -13.50 -34.52
C GLY A 435 -2.22 -14.44 -35.65
N THR A 436 -2.93 -14.35 -36.78
CA THR A 436 -2.71 -15.23 -37.95
C THR A 436 -1.44 -14.88 -38.75
N ASN A 437 -0.85 -13.71 -38.48
CA ASN A 437 0.37 -13.23 -39.14
C ASN A 437 1.55 -13.11 -38.15
N ASN A 438 1.58 -13.91 -37.09
CA ASN A 438 2.69 -13.91 -36.13
C ASN A 438 4.05 -14.07 -36.85
N GLY A 439 4.96 -13.12 -36.64
CA GLY A 439 6.27 -13.02 -37.26
C GLY A 439 6.35 -12.21 -38.56
N ALA A 440 5.22 -11.77 -39.13
CA ALA A 440 5.20 -10.90 -40.32
C ALA A 440 5.62 -9.46 -39.97
N ALA A 441 6.16 -8.70 -40.93
CA ALA A 441 6.51 -7.30 -40.68
C ALA A 441 5.26 -6.44 -40.50
N CYS A 442 5.41 -5.39 -39.70
CA CYS A 442 4.36 -4.42 -39.48
C CYS A 442 4.97 -3.05 -39.18
N SER A 443 4.17 -2.00 -39.29
CA SER A 443 4.49 -0.64 -38.86
C SER A 443 3.57 -0.18 -37.73
N VAL A 444 2.38 -0.79 -37.64
CA VAL A 444 1.36 -0.54 -36.63
C VAL A 444 0.61 -1.82 -36.31
N SER A 445 0.09 -1.97 -35.08
CA SER A 445 -0.58 -3.19 -34.62
C SER A 445 -1.80 -3.60 -35.46
N SER A 446 -2.42 -2.66 -36.20
CA SER A 446 -3.54 -2.96 -37.10
C SER A 446 -3.16 -3.82 -38.31
N GLU A 447 -1.87 -3.96 -38.61
CA GLU A 447 -1.35 -4.83 -39.68
C GLU A 447 -1.22 -6.29 -39.22
N CYS A 448 -1.51 -6.57 -37.95
CA CYS A 448 -1.42 -7.87 -37.30
C CYS A 448 -2.83 -8.41 -37.02
N PRO A 449 -3.45 -9.16 -37.94
CA PRO A 449 -4.80 -9.69 -37.76
C PRO A 449 -4.85 -10.81 -36.73
N GLY A 450 -5.83 -10.75 -35.82
CA GLY A 450 -6.10 -11.77 -34.79
C GLY A 450 -6.28 -11.15 -33.42
N THR A 451 -7.04 -11.81 -32.54
CA THR A 451 -7.22 -11.35 -31.15
C THR A 451 -5.90 -11.46 -30.40
N GLY A 452 -5.39 -10.33 -29.89
CA GLY A 452 -4.12 -10.27 -29.15
C GLY A 452 -2.88 -10.11 -30.03
N ALA A 453 -3.04 -9.75 -31.31
CA ALA A 453 -1.94 -9.49 -32.21
C ALA A 453 -1.50 -8.01 -32.15
N SER A 454 -0.21 -7.75 -31.98
CA SER A 454 0.37 -6.40 -31.89
C SER A 454 1.63 -6.26 -32.74
N CYS A 455 1.97 -5.03 -33.10
CA CYS A 455 3.18 -4.74 -33.85
C CYS A 455 4.30 -4.30 -32.90
N SER A 456 5.29 -5.17 -32.69
CA SER A 456 6.35 -4.94 -31.70
C SER A 456 7.73 -4.94 -32.36
N PRO A 457 8.70 -4.18 -31.84
CA PRO A 457 10.08 -4.20 -32.33
C PRO A 457 10.65 -5.62 -32.33
N ARG A 458 11.20 -6.05 -33.46
CA ARG A 458 11.88 -7.35 -33.56
C ARG A 458 13.12 -7.30 -32.65
N THR A 459 13.27 -8.26 -31.75
CA THR A 459 14.52 -8.44 -30.99
C THR A 459 15.56 -9.15 -31.84
N CYS A 460 16.83 -8.94 -31.52
CA CYS A 460 17.92 -9.57 -32.27
C CYS A 460 19.10 -9.93 -31.39
N THR A 461 19.97 -10.81 -31.90
CA THR A 461 21.23 -11.16 -31.27
C THR A 461 22.42 -10.80 -32.16
N THR A 462 22.21 -10.75 -33.48
CA THR A 462 23.17 -10.22 -34.46
C THR A 462 22.46 -9.37 -35.52
N ASP A 463 23.22 -8.48 -36.15
CA ASP A 463 22.80 -7.62 -37.27
C ASP A 463 22.11 -8.39 -38.41
N ALA A 464 22.56 -9.64 -38.66
CA ALA A 464 21.96 -10.52 -39.67
C ALA A 464 20.52 -10.92 -39.36
N ASN A 465 20.12 -10.97 -38.07
CA ASN A 465 18.75 -11.30 -37.66
C ASN A 465 17.75 -10.15 -37.86
N CYS A 466 18.24 -8.97 -38.23
CA CYS A 466 17.43 -7.78 -38.50
C CYS A 466 17.06 -7.58 -39.97
N GLN A 467 17.36 -8.55 -40.84
CA GLN A 467 16.87 -8.54 -42.20
C GLN A 467 15.49 -9.20 -42.29
N GLY A 468 14.64 -8.66 -43.16
CA GLY A 468 13.29 -9.17 -43.41
C GLY A 468 13.05 -9.40 -44.89
N CYS A 469 12.22 -10.38 -45.25
CA CYS A 469 11.81 -10.56 -46.63
C CYS A 469 11.04 -9.33 -47.12
N GLN A 470 11.43 -8.78 -48.26
CA GLN A 470 10.82 -7.65 -48.95
C GLN A 470 10.10 -8.20 -50.19
N GLY A 471 8.78 -8.22 -50.15
CA GLY A 471 7.92 -8.90 -51.12
C GLY A 471 7.83 -10.41 -50.92
N GLY A 472 7.05 -11.08 -51.77
CA GLY A 472 6.88 -12.53 -51.74
C GLY A 472 5.85 -13.05 -50.74
N ALA A 473 5.70 -14.38 -50.70
CA ALA A 473 4.68 -15.07 -49.91
C ALA A 473 4.92 -14.99 -48.38
N ASN A 474 6.12 -14.59 -47.98
CA ASN A 474 6.56 -14.44 -46.60
C ASN A 474 7.19 -13.06 -46.35
N ASN A 475 6.66 -12.02 -47.00
CA ASN A 475 7.05 -10.64 -46.77
C ASN A 475 7.07 -10.31 -45.26
N GLY A 476 8.22 -9.85 -44.76
CA GLY A 476 8.48 -9.52 -43.38
C GLY A 476 9.01 -10.66 -42.50
N ALA A 477 9.05 -11.90 -42.99
CA ALA A 477 9.73 -13.00 -42.29
C ALA A 477 11.23 -12.71 -42.15
N ALA A 478 11.86 -13.22 -41.08
CA ALA A 478 13.31 -13.12 -40.94
C ALA A 478 14.00 -13.87 -42.09
N CYS A 479 15.06 -13.28 -42.61
CA CYS A 479 15.87 -13.85 -43.67
C CYS A 479 17.33 -13.44 -43.46
N THR A 480 18.23 -14.15 -44.12
CA THR A 480 19.66 -13.89 -44.24
C THR A 480 20.10 -13.91 -45.70
N THR A 481 19.27 -14.48 -46.58
CA THR A 481 19.48 -14.56 -48.03
C THR A 481 18.16 -14.44 -48.79
N ASP A 482 18.21 -13.99 -50.05
CA ASP A 482 17.02 -13.87 -50.91
C ASP A 482 16.28 -15.19 -51.12
N SER A 483 16.98 -16.33 -51.03
CA SER A 483 16.36 -17.66 -51.18
C SER A 483 15.36 -18.00 -50.09
N GLU A 484 15.46 -17.35 -48.94
CA GLU A 484 14.51 -17.50 -47.83
C GLU A 484 13.25 -16.65 -48.02
N CYS A 485 13.17 -15.89 -49.12
CA CYS A 485 12.05 -15.02 -49.46
C CYS A 485 11.39 -15.43 -50.78
N PRO A 486 10.57 -16.50 -50.83
CA PRO A 486 9.94 -16.95 -52.07
C PRO A 486 9.08 -15.86 -52.73
N GLY A 487 9.54 -15.37 -53.87
CA GLY A 487 8.90 -14.28 -54.62
C GLY A 487 9.22 -12.87 -54.10
N GLY A 488 10.22 -12.74 -53.22
CA GLY A 488 10.74 -11.48 -52.67
C GLY A 488 12.27 -11.47 -52.63
N SER A 489 12.82 -10.54 -51.86
CA SER A 489 14.28 -10.40 -51.63
C SER A 489 14.54 -10.10 -50.16
N CYS A 490 15.65 -10.54 -49.61
CA CYS A 490 15.99 -10.26 -48.23
C CYS A 490 16.54 -8.82 -48.10
N GLY A 491 15.88 -7.98 -47.30
CA GLY A 491 16.23 -6.55 -47.17
C GLY A 491 15.85 -5.91 -45.83
N GLY A 492 16.55 -4.83 -45.47
CA GLY A 492 16.41 -4.13 -44.18
C GLY A 492 17.71 -3.37 -43.84
N SER A 493 17.72 -2.55 -42.79
CA SER A 493 18.94 -1.85 -42.35
C SER A 493 20.02 -2.80 -41.84
N GLY A 494 19.63 -4.02 -41.41
CA GLY A 494 20.55 -5.04 -40.90
C GLY A 494 21.24 -4.64 -39.60
N THR A 495 20.71 -3.66 -38.86
CA THR A 495 21.37 -3.13 -37.66
C THR A 495 20.54 -3.43 -36.42
N CYS A 496 21.11 -4.20 -35.51
CA CYS A 496 20.68 -4.27 -34.13
C CYS A 496 21.07 -2.98 -33.41
N SER A 497 20.08 -2.23 -32.90
CA SER A 497 20.36 -1.20 -31.92
C SER A 497 20.59 -1.84 -30.55
N PRO A 498 21.63 -1.43 -29.82
CA PRO A 498 21.75 -1.77 -28.40
C PRO A 498 20.53 -1.23 -27.63
N SER A 499 20.08 -1.99 -26.64
CA SER A 499 19.13 -1.48 -25.65
C SER A 499 19.76 -0.31 -24.89
N VAL A 500 18.92 0.62 -24.44
CA VAL A 500 19.34 1.76 -23.61
C VAL A 500 19.16 1.44 -22.14
N CYS A 501 20.04 2.02 -21.33
CA CYS A 501 19.96 1.98 -19.89
C CYS A 501 18.95 3.04 -19.42
N THR A 502 17.91 2.61 -18.69
CA THR A 502 16.78 3.46 -18.34
C THR A 502 16.31 3.23 -16.92
N PHE A 503 15.66 4.23 -16.33
CA PHE A 503 15.05 4.11 -15.01
C PHE A 503 13.61 3.64 -15.10
N PHE A 504 13.20 2.83 -14.12
CA PHE A 504 11.83 2.38 -13.92
C PHE A 504 11.21 2.99 -12.66
N PHE A 505 9.90 3.22 -12.71
CA PHE A 505 9.08 3.70 -11.59
C PHE A 505 8.27 2.55 -10.97
N GLY A 506 8.59 2.22 -9.71
CA GLY A 506 7.96 1.09 -9.00
C GLY A 506 8.27 -0.28 -9.62
N SER A 507 7.87 -1.37 -8.97
CA SER A 507 7.96 -2.71 -9.56
C SER A 507 6.91 -2.92 -10.66
N PRO A 508 6.99 -3.97 -11.50
CA PRO A 508 5.93 -4.30 -12.44
C PRO A 508 4.55 -4.36 -11.77
N LEU A 509 3.54 -3.73 -12.37
CA LEU A 509 2.20 -3.57 -11.83
C LEU A 509 1.24 -4.61 -12.44
N PRO A 510 0.84 -5.66 -11.69
CA PRO A 510 -0.17 -6.61 -12.14
C PRO A 510 -1.57 -6.02 -12.00
N LEU A 511 -2.35 -6.02 -13.09
CA LEU A 511 -3.76 -5.60 -13.08
C LEU A 511 -4.63 -6.70 -13.68
N SER A 512 -5.83 -6.86 -13.13
CA SER A 512 -6.84 -7.80 -13.62
C SER A 512 -8.22 -7.20 -13.48
N SER A 513 -8.95 -7.09 -14.59
CA SER A 513 -10.31 -6.54 -14.62
C SER A 513 -11.08 -7.13 -15.80
N GLY A 514 -12.39 -7.39 -15.64
CA GLY A 514 -13.26 -7.85 -16.74
C GLY A 514 -12.76 -9.10 -17.50
N GLY A 515 -12.03 -9.99 -16.82
CA GLY A 515 -11.39 -11.18 -17.42
C GLY A 515 -10.16 -10.90 -18.29
N VAL A 516 -9.64 -9.66 -18.27
CA VAL A 516 -8.41 -9.24 -18.96
C VAL A 516 -7.34 -8.98 -17.92
N THR A 517 -6.17 -9.59 -18.09
CA THR A 517 -4.98 -9.35 -17.27
C THR A 517 -3.93 -8.58 -18.05
N VAL A 518 -3.30 -7.62 -17.37
CA VAL A 518 -2.15 -6.89 -17.90
C VAL A 518 -1.04 -6.79 -16.85
N CYS A 519 0.19 -6.83 -17.32
CA CYS A 519 1.38 -6.47 -16.54
C CYS A 519 1.92 -5.16 -17.08
N VAL A 520 2.00 -4.13 -16.24
CA VAL A 520 2.47 -2.80 -16.66
C VAL A 520 3.87 -2.54 -16.11
N THR A 521 4.81 -2.18 -16.97
CA THR A 521 6.12 -1.66 -16.54
C THR A 521 6.18 -0.17 -16.83
N ASN A 522 6.70 0.62 -15.89
CA ASN A 522 6.70 2.08 -16.01
C ASN A 522 8.12 2.59 -16.23
N GLN A 523 8.45 2.98 -17.46
CA GLN A 523 9.73 3.60 -17.77
C GLN A 523 9.68 5.11 -17.46
N ILE A 524 10.70 5.65 -16.78
CA ILE A 524 10.87 7.10 -16.62
C ILE A 524 11.57 7.64 -17.87
N THR A 525 10.89 8.51 -18.61
CA THR A 525 11.33 9.00 -19.94
C THR A 525 11.85 10.44 -19.95
N ALA A 526 11.70 11.16 -18.85
CA ALA A 526 12.24 12.50 -18.68
C ALA A 526 12.69 12.73 -17.22
N PRO A 527 13.45 13.80 -16.94
CA PRO A 527 13.82 14.15 -15.58
C PRO A 527 12.60 14.22 -14.65
N VAL A 528 12.75 13.67 -13.45
CA VAL A 528 11.79 13.83 -12.37
C VAL A 528 12.10 15.12 -11.65
N SER A 529 11.11 16.00 -11.52
CA SER A 529 11.28 17.29 -10.85
C SER A 529 10.07 17.63 -10.02
N GLY A 530 10.31 18.29 -8.88
CA GLY A 530 9.25 18.68 -7.99
C GLY A 530 9.74 19.48 -6.80
N THR A 531 8.87 19.56 -5.81
CA THR A 531 9.17 20.14 -4.50
C THR A 531 8.72 19.21 -3.39
N VAL A 532 9.45 19.24 -2.28
CA VAL A 532 9.06 18.62 -1.01
C VAL A 532 9.30 19.62 0.10
N ASP A 533 8.27 19.87 0.91
CA ASP A 533 8.38 20.60 2.17
C ASP A 533 8.75 19.59 3.24
N ILE A 534 10.01 19.62 3.66
CA ILE A 534 10.59 18.62 4.56
C ILE A 534 9.82 18.59 5.88
N GLU A 535 9.46 19.76 6.41
CA GLU A 535 8.73 19.92 7.66
C GLU A 535 7.21 19.89 7.47
N GLY A 536 6.71 20.52 6.42
CA GLY A 536 5.27 20.62 6.14
C GLY A 536 4.65 19.34 5.57
N GLY A 537 5.47 18.37 5.18
CA GLY A 537 5.00 17.08 4.65
C GLY A 537 4.43 17.15 3.25
N THR A 538 4.39 18.35 2.65
CA THR A 538 3.77 18.57 1.36
C THR A 538 4.73 18.20 0.24
N THR A 539 4.24 17.54 -0.81
CA THR A 539 5.01 17.34 -2.02
C THR A 539 4.18 17.61 -3.27
N ALA A 540 4.86 18.05 -4.31
CA ALA A 540 4.36 18.15 -5.66
C ALA A 540 5.49 17.71 -6.60
N THR A 541 5.35 16.55 -7.24
CA THR A 541 6.39 15.96 -8.10
C THR A 541 5.79 15.48 -9.40
N THR A 542 6.42 15.83 -10.52
CA THR A 542 6.00 15.37 -11.85
C THR A 542 6.96 14.30 -12.36
N ILE A 543 6.40 13.17 -12.78
CA ILE A 543 7.11 12.02 -13.32
C ILE A 543 6.58 11.76 -14.73
N GLN A 544 7.46 11.82 -15.73
CA GLN A 544 7.11 11.46 -17.11
C GLN A 544 7.32 9.97 -17.32
N LEU A 545 6.21 9.23 -17.39
CA LEU A 545 6.21 7.80 -17.58
C LEU A 545 5.88 7.44 -19.03
N LEU A 546 6.52 6.37 -19.50
CA LEU A 546 6.00 5.54 -20.58
C LEU A 546 5.61 4.21 -19.95
N SER A 547 4.31 4.01 -19.77
CA SER A 547 3.76 2.78 -19.21
C SER A 547 3.60 1.75 -20.33
N ILE A 548 4.40 0.70 -20.29
CA ILE A 548 4.38 -0.38 -21.27
C ILE A 548 3.43 -1.45 -20.76
N VAL A 549 2.33 -1.66 -21.49
CA VAL A 549 1.26 -2.58 -21.12
C VAL A 549 1.53 -3.92 -21.80
N HIS A 550 1.67 -4.99 -21.01
CA HIS A 550 1.80 -6.34 -21.53
C HIS A 550 0.52 -7.14 -21.27
N VAL A 551 -0.15 -7.62 -22.31
CA VAL A 551 -1.28 -8.55 -22.25
C VAL A 551 -0.79 -10.00 -22.34
N GLY A 552 -1.70 -10.95 -22.06
CA GLY A 552 -1.37 -12.36 -22.15
C GLY A 552 -0.57 -12.84 -20.95
N GLY A 553 -0.95 -12.38 -19.76
CA GLY A 553 -0.48 -12.95 -18.49
C GLY A 553 -0.62 -14.47 -18.47
N LEU A 554 0.07 -15.12 -17.54
CA LEU A 554 0.18 -16.58 -17.50
C LEU A 554 -1.19 -17.22 -17.27
N ASP A 555 -2.00 -16.56 -16.44
CA ASP A 555 -3.42 -16.82 -16.23
C ASP A 555 -4.09 -15.60 -15.54
N LEU A 556 -5.36 -15.74 -15.12
CA LEU A 556 -6.11 -14.66 -14.46
C LEU A 556 -5.69 -14.38 -12.99
N SER A 557 -4.81 -15.19 -12.41
CA SER A 557 -4.17 -15.01 -11.08
C SER A 557 -2.71 -14.57 -11.17
N ARG A 558 -2.11 -14.62 -12.36
CA ARG A 558 -0.73 -14.17 -12.62
C ARG A 558 -0.67 -13.25 -13.83
N PRO A 559 -1.10 -11.98 -13.68
CA PRO A 559 -0.96 -10.97 -14.72
C PRO A 559 0.51 -10.72 -15.07
N CYS A 560 1.37 -10.63 -14.05
CA CYS A 560 2.82 -10.49 -14.19
C CYS A 560 3.55 -11.81 -13.88
N PRO A 561 4.76 -12.02 -14.44
CA PRO A 561 5.69 -13.01 -13.90
C PRO A 561 6.03 -12.70 -12.43
N THR A 562 6.12 -13.74 -11.62
CA THR A 562 6.39 -13.61 -10.17
C THR A 562 7.77 -14.13 -9.80
N CYS A 563 8.30 -13.67 -8.66
CA CYS A 563 9.55 -14.11 -8.06
C CYS A 563 9.26 -14.78 -6.72
N ASP A 564 8.78 -16.03 -6.78
CA ASP A 564 8.14 -16.71 -5.64
C ASP A 564 8.51 -18.19 -5.49
N THR A 565 9.20 -18.78 -6.47
CA THR A 565 9.47 -20.21 -6.49
C THR A 565 10.92 -20.49 -6.08
N LEU A 566 11.12 -21.29 -5.02
CA LEU A 566 12.45 -21.68 -4.59
C LEU A 566 13.02 -22.80 -5.48
N ARG A 567 14.18 -22.54 -6.11
CA ARG A 567 14.93 -23.53 -6.89
C ARG A 567 16.43 -23.43 -6.66
N CYS A 568 17.13 -24.49 -7.02
CA CYS A 568 18.58 -24.53 -6.97
C CYS A 568 19.21 -23.69 -8.08
N HIS A 569 20.19 -22.86 -7.71
CA HIS A 569 20.99 -22.03 -8.60
C HIS A 569 22.48 -22.22 -8.31
N GLY A 570 23.33 -22.31 -9.34
CA GLY A 570 24.80 -22.29 -9.17
C GLY A 570 25.61 -23.46 -9.71
N GLY A 571 25.01 -24.47 -10.35
CA GLY A 571 25.78 -25.56 -10.98
C GLY A 571 25.03 -26.53 -11.90
N LEU A 572 25.81 -27.39 -12.57
CA LEU A 572 25.35 -28.39 -13.55
C LEU A 572 24.45 -29.50 -12.94
N MET A 573 24.45 -29.67 -11.62
CA MET A 573 23.71 -30.74 -10.91
C MET A 573 22.41 -30.24 -10.22
N ASP A 574 21.98 -29.03 -10.57
CA ASP A 574 20.87 -28.34 -9.91
C ASP A 574 19.51 -28.58 -10.63
N HIS A 575 19.43 -29.57 -11.53
CA HIS A 575 18.23 -29.88 -12.30
C HIS A 575 17.75 -31.32 -12.04
N VAL A 576 16.45 -31.53 -12.23
CA VAL A 576 15.75 -32.79 -12.04
C VAL A 576 14.88 -33.11 -13.25
N CYS A 577 14.78 -34.38 -13.62
CA CYS A 577 13.85 -34.84 -14.63
C CYS A 577 12.41 -34.72 -14.12
N VAL A 578 11.56 -34.08 -14.90
CA VAL A 578 10.10 -34.04 -14.69
C VAL A 578 9.41 -34.75 -15.86
N GLY A 579 8.64 -35.79 -15.53
CA GLY A 579 7.98 -36.68 -16.45
C GLY A 579 8.86 -37.83 -16.97
N GLY A 580 8.21 -38.84 -17.53
CA GLY A 580 8.89 -39.99 -18.11
C GLY A 580 9.43 -41.00 -17.09
N ALA A 581 10.32 -41.89 -17.53
CA ALA A 581 10.79 -43.02 -16.72
C ALA A 581 11.81 -42.63 -15.62
N ASN A 582 12.39 -41.43 -15.74
CA ASN A 582 13.42 -40.91 -14.83
C ASN A 582 12.90 -39.75 -13.94
N ASP A 583 11.58 -39.64 -13.76
CA ASP A 583 10.98 -38.57 -12.93
C ASP A 583 11.63 -38.51 -11.54
N GLY A 584 12.14 -37.34 -11.16
CA GLY A 584 12.86 -37.12 -9.90
C GLY A 584 14.38 -37.37 -9.93
N ALA A 585 14.95 -37.88 -11.02
CA ALA A 585 16.41 -38.09 -11.15
C ALA A 585 17.14 -36.78 -11.47
N ILE A 586 18.37 -36.63 -10.96
CA ILE A 586 19.23 -35.49 -11.31
C ILE A 586 19.60 -35.58 -12.79
N CYS A 587 19.59 -34.45 -13.47
CA CYS A 587 19.95 -34.34 -14.88
C CYS A 587 20.75 -33.06 -15.13
N THR A 588 21.46 -33.05 -16.26
CA THR A 588 22.20 -31.91 -16.81
C THR A 588 21.66 -31.50 -18.18
N ALA A 589 20.88 -32.36 -18.83
CA ALA A 589 20.19 -32.10 -20.09
C ALA A 589 18.92 -32.94 -20.23
N SER A 590 17.91 -32.44 -20.97
CA SER A 590 16.65 -33.17 -21.19
C SER A 590 16.81 -34.51 -21.90
N SER A 591 17.92 -34.76 -22.59
CA SER A 591 18.25 -36.08 -23.16
C SER A 591 18.40 -37.19 -22.12
N GLU A 592 18.64 -36.82 -20.85
CA GLU A 592 18.76 -37.74 -19.71
C GLU A 592 17.38 -38.06 -19.08
N CYS A 593 16.31 -37.43 -19.58
CA CYS A 593 14.93 -37.60 -19.14
C CYS A 593 14.07 -38.21 -20.28
N PRO A 594 14.06 -39.54 -20.47
CA PRO A 594 13.29 -40.17 -21.54
C PRO A 594 11.80 -39.87 -21.41
N SER A 595 11.24 -39.18 -22.41
CA SER A 595 9.85 -38.67 -22.40
C SER A 595 9.54 -37.66 -21.28
N GLY A 596 10.57 -36.99 -20.75
CA GLY A 596 10.47 -35.92 -19.77
C GLY A 596 11.39 -34.74 -20.11
N ASN A 597 11.43 -33.75 -19.23
CA ASN A 597 12.29 -32.56 -19.37
C ASN A 597 13.20 -32.41 -18.16
N CYS A 598 14.42 -31.96 -18.39
CA CYS A 598 15.33 -31.57 -17.32
C CYS A 598 15.04 -30.12 -16.91
N VAL A 599 14.60 -29.89 -15.67
CA VAL A 599 14.19 -28.57 -15.17
C VAL A 599 14.90 -28.25 -13.85
N PRO A 600 15.08 -26.98 -13.46
CA PRO A 600 15.73 -26.65 -12.19
C PRO A 600 15.01 -27.30 -11.00
N LYS A 601 15.79 -27.91 -10.12
CA LYS A 601 15.32 -28.69 -8.98
C LYS A 601 14.68 -27.77 -7.95
N PRO A 602 13.43 -28.03 -7.52
CA PRO A 602 12.84 -27.35 -6.37
C PRO A 602 13.66 -27.59 -5.10
N CYS A 603 13.76 -26.59 -4.24
CA CYS A 603 14.50 -26.67 -2.99
C CYS A 603 13.73 -26.01 -1.86
N THR A 604 14.10 -26.37 -0.64
CA THR A 604 13.66 -25.71 0.60
C THR A 604 14.83 -25.17 1.39
N THR A 605 16.03 -25.72 1.17
CA THR A 605 17.28 -25.30 1.77
C THR A 605 18.43 -25.44 0.78
N ASN A 606 19.56 -24.78 1.04
CA ASN A 606 20.80 -24.98 0.26
C ASN A 606 21.27 -26.44 0.25
N GLY A 607 20.90 -27.24 1.26
CA GLY A 607 21.24 -28.67 1.31
C GLY A 607 20.56 -29.52 0.23
N ASP A 608 19.48 -29.02 -0.37
CA ASP A 608 18.80 -29.66 -1.49
C ASP A 608 19.53 -29.46 -2.82
N CYS A 609 20.51 -28.54 -2.84
CA CYS A 609 21.24 -28.08 -4.02
C CYS A 609 22.69 -28.61 -3.97
N PRO A 610 23.04 -29.65 -4.77
CA PRO A 610 24.34 -30.33 -4.66
C PRO A 610 25.55 -29.42 -4.93
N THR A 611 25.38 -28.42 -5.78
CA THR A 611 26.47 -27.54 -6.24
C THR A 611 26.11 -26.05 -6.19
N GLY A 612 25.01 -25.70 -5.51
CA GLY A 612 24.39 -24.38 -5.60
C GLY A 612 23.70 -23.92 -4.33
N THR A 613 23.01 -22.79 -4.44
CA THR A 613 22.17 -22.21 -3.39
C THR A 613 20.70 -22.29 -3.78
N CYS A 614 19.85 -22.53 -2.80
CA CYS A 614 18.42 -22.40 -2.94
C CYS A 614 18.04 -20.92 -2.95
N GLY A 615 17.40 -20.45 -4.01
CA GLY A 615 17.02 -19.06 -4.16
C GLY A 615 15.69 -18.90 -4.90
N LEU A 616 15.15 -17.68 -4.88
CA LEU A 616 13.93 -17.37 -5.62
C LEU A 616 14.21 -17.39 -7.12
N SER A 617 13.26 -17.97 -7.85
CA SER A 617 13.24 -18.05 -9.29
C SER A 617 12.01 -17.38 -9.86
N CYS A 618 12.15 -16.87 -11.07
CA CYS A 618 11.03 -16.39 -11.86
C CYS A 618 10.06 -17.53 -12.17
N SER A 619 8.78 -17.19 -12.09
CA SER A 619 7.65 -18.04 -12.45
C SER A 619 6.96 -17.43 -13.66
N GLY A 620 7.35 -17.90 -14.84
CA GLY A 620 6.92 -17.43 -16.15
C GLY A 620 7.72 -16.24 -16.70
N GLY A 621 7.28 -15.73 -17.84
CA GLY A 621 8.04 -14.75 -18.62
C GLY A 621 9.27 -15.35 -19.33
N PRO A 622 10.07 -14.54 -20.04
CA PRO A 622 11.25 -15.00 -20.77
C PRO A 622 12.36 -15.57 -19.88
N ARG A 623 12.33 -15.25 -18.59
CA ARG A 623 13.31 -15.69 -17.59
C ARG A 623 12.76 -16.74 -16.64
N ASP A 624 11.69 -17.45 -17.04
CA ASP A 624 11.13 -18.54 -16.23
C ASP A 624 12.24 -19.45 -15.72
N THR A 625 12.15 -19.83 -14.45
CA THR A 625 13.10 -20.69 -13.73
C THR A 625 14.46 -20.07 -13.37
N LEU A 626 14.78 -18.88 -13.86
CA LEU A 626 16.04 -18.19 -13.53
C LEU A 626 15.94 -17.43 -12.22
N ALA A 627 17.09 -17.20 -11.57
CA ALA A 627 17.17 -16.50 -10.29
C ALA A 627 16.63 -15.06 -10.36
N CYS A 628 16.00 -14.62 -9.28
CA CYS A 628 15.38 -13.29 -9.16
C CYS A 628 15.42 -12.75 -7.72
N THR A 629 15.20 -11.44 -7.60
CA THR A 629 15.02 -10.70 -6.34
C THR A 629 13.67 -9.99 -6.32
N VAL A 630 13.01 -9.94 -5.16
CA VAL A 630 11.68 -9.32 -5.05
C VAL A 630 11.82 -7.80 -4.99
N ASN A 631 11.14 -7.10 -5.90
CA ASN A 631 11.09 -5.64 -5.95
C ASN A 631 9.85 -5.05 -5.28
N GLY A 632 8.78 -5.84 -5.23
CA GLY A 632 7.54 -5.50 -4.55
C GLY A 632 6.63 -6.72 -4.46
N THR A 633 5.65 -6.68 -3.57
CA THR A 633 4.72 -7.79 -3.36
C THR A 633 3.30 -7.28 -3.43
N ASP A 634 2.58 -7.75 -4.44
CA ASP A 634 1.15 -7.52 -4.55
C ASP A 634 0.40 -8.49 -3.62
N PRO A 635 -0.54 -8.01 -2.77
CA PRO A 635 -1.25 -8.86 -1.82
C PRO A 635 -2.12 -9.93 -2.50
N LEU A 636 -2.44 -9.77 -3.78
CA LEU A 636 -3.31 -10.65 -4.56
C LEU A 636 -2.50 -11.49 -5.55
N PHE A 637 -1.54 -10.87 -6.24
CA PHE A 637 -0.80 -11.49 -7.35
C PHE A 637 0.61 -11.97 -6.99
N GLY A 638 1.07 -11.71 -5.76
CA GLY A 638 2.35 -12.19 -5.24
C GLY A 638 3.54 -11.27 -5.55
N SER A 639 4.73 -11.81 -5.39
CA SER A 639 6.00 -11.07 -5.49
C SER A 639 6.35 -10.78 -6.95
N VAL A 640 6.51 -9.51 -7.32
CA VAL A 640 6.92 -9.05 -8.65
C VAL A 640 8.38 -8.62 -8.66
N SER A 641 9.03 -8.71 -9.82
CA SER A 641 10.47 -8.47 -9.97
C SER A 641 10.83 -7.92 -11.34
N PHE A 642 11.81 -7.02 -11.39
CA PHE A 642 12.48 -6.62 -12.62
C PHE A 642 13.32 -7.75 -13.22
N ASP A 643 13.79 -8.70 -12.39
CA ASP A 643 14.51 -9.89 -12.84
C ASP A 643 13.61 -10.87 -13.60
N CYS A 644 12.29 -10.69 -13.49
CA CYS A 644 11.26 -11.47 -14.17
C CYS A 644 10.47 -10.58 -15.14
N PRO A 645 11.11 -10.11 -16.24
CA PRO A 645 10.44 -9.23 -17.19
C PRO A 645 9.20 -9.91 -17.79
N PRO A 646 8.10 -9.17 -18.04
CA PRO A 646 6.99 -9.68 -18.83
C PRO A 646 7.45 -10.02 -20.25
N SER A 647 6.70 -10.89 -20.93
CA SER A 647 7.03 -11.27 -22.30
C SER A 647 6.89 -10.06 -23.25
N PRO A 648 7.90 -9.74 -24.07
CA PRO A 648 7.76 -8.74 -25.14
C PRO A 648 6.66 -9.11 -26.15
N ALA A 649 6.32 -10.40 -26.25
CA ALA A 649 5.23 -10.87 -27.10
C ALA A 649 3.85 -10.42 -26.61
N GLY A 650 3.74 -10.03 -25.35
CA GLY A 650 2.53 -9.46 -24.77
C GLY A 650 2.39 -7.96 -24.97
N ASP A 651 3.37 -7.26 -25.55
CA ASP A 651 3.33 -5.80 -25.66
C ASP A 651 2.06 -5.33 -26.41
N ALA A 652 1.20 -4.62 -25.68
CA ALA A 652 -0.07 -4.12 -26.14
C ALA A 652 -0.05 -2.59 -26.31
N GLY A 653 1.02 -1.89 -25.99
CA GLY A 653 1.09 -0.44 -26.17
C GLY A 653 1.92 0.27 -25.11
N HIS A 654 2.43 1.42 -25.52
CA HIS A 654 3.31 2.27 -24.75
C HIS A 654 2.57 3.58 -24.47
N LEU A 655 2.13 3.74 -23.24
CA LEU A 655 1.22 4.81 -22.85
C LEU A 655 2.02 5.96 -22.24
N PRO A 656 2.17 7.11 -22.92
CA PRO A 656 2.79 8.28 -22.30
C PRO A 656 1.86 8.82 -21.21
N ILE A 657 2.31 8.76 -19.96
CA ILE A 657 1.56 9.21 -18.79
C ILE A 657 2.41 10.27 -18.06
N THR A 658 1.86 11.47 -17.94
CA THR A 658 2.41 12.52 -17.08
C THR A 658 1.78 12.38 -15.70
N LEU A 659 2.56 11.87 -14.76
CA LEU A 659 2.09 11.62 -13.40
C LEU A 659 2.50 12.78 -12.49
N ALA A 660 1.56 13.67 -12.22
CA ALA A 660 1.76 14.79 -11.32
C ALA A 660 1.29 14.40 -9.92
N TYR A 661 2.17 13.87 -9.09
CA TYR A 661 1.85 13.53 -7.71
C TYR A 661 1.81 14.74 -6.82
N THR A 662 0.82 14.76 -5.93
CA THR A 662 0.77 15.73 -4.86
C THR A 662 0.14 15.18 -3.60
N THR A 663 0.59 15.67 -2.44
CA THR A 663 -0.11 15.47 -1.16
C THR A 663 -1.25 16.47 -0.95
N GLY A 664 -1.44 17.42 -1.88
CA GLY A 664 -2.61 18.31 -1.91
C GLY A 664 -3.78 17.70 -2.67
N SER A 665 -4.78 18.52 -2.98
CA SER A 665 -5.91 18.10 -3.83
C SER A 665 -5.67 18.49 -5.29
N GLN A 666 -6.02 17.60 -6.21
CA GLN A 666 -6.17 17.90 -7.63
C GLN A 666 -7.63 17.71 -8.03
N SER A 667 -8.12 18.59 -8.90
CA SER A 667 -9.46 18.45 -9.46
C SER A 667 -9.40 18.76 -10.95
N VAL A 668 -10.14 17.99 -11.73
CA VAL A 668 -10.39 18.27 -13.14
C VAL A 668 -11.88 18.49 -13.31
N THR A 669 -12.26 19.58 -13.99
CA THR A 669 -13.65 19.98 -14.19
C THR A 669 -13.98 20.04 -15.68
N LEU A 670 -15.08 19.41 -16.08
CA LEU A 670 -15.58 19.48 -17.44
C LEU A 670 -15.98 20.91 -17.79
N SER A 671 -15.62 21.35 -18.99
CA SER A 671 -15.97 22.67 -19.50
C SER A 671 -16.47 22.58 -20.94
N ALA A 672 -16.90 23.71 -21.49
CA ALA A 672 -17.24 23.79 -22.91
C ALA A 672 -16.05 23.41 -23.83
N ALA A 673 -14.81 23.59 -23.36
CA ALA A 673 -13.58 23.28 -24.09
C ALA A 673 -13.18 21.79 -24.03
N SER A 674 -13.78 21.01 -23.13
CA SER A 674 -13.58 19.56 -23.05
C SER A 674 -14.10 18.88 -24.33
N PRO A 675 -13.47 17.77 -24.77
CA PRO A 675 -13.93 17.02 -25.94
C PRO A 675 -15.36 16.50 -25.72
N ASN A 676 -16.12 16.41 -26.81
CA ASN A 676 -17.40 15.70 -26.77
C ASN A 676 -17.13 14.20 -26.67
N CYS A 677 -17.94 13.50 -25.91
CA CYS A 677 -17.93 12.05 -25.89
C CYS A 677 -18.29 11.50 -27.28
N ARG A 678 -17.72 10.35 -27.65
CA ARG A 678 -17.88 9.77 -29.01
C ARG A 678 -18.93 8.67 -29.09
N ALA A 679 -19.30 8.07 -27.97
CA ALA A 679 -20.24 6.96 -27.97
C ALA A 679 -21.64 7.40 -28.43
N PRO A 680 -22.35 6.58 -29.23
CA PRO A 680 -23.75 6.84 -29.56
C PRO A 680 -24.59 7.01 -28.29
N GLY A 681 -25.44 8.04 -28.28
CA GLY A 681 -26.25 8.40 -27.10
C GLY A 681 -25.61 9.46 -26.19
N PHE A 682 -24.29 9.66 -26.26
CA PHE A 682 -23.53 10.57 -25.39
C PHE A 682 -22.85 11.71 -26.15
N THR A 683 -23.13 11.88 -27.45
CA THR A 683 -22.39 12.84 -28.30
C THR A 683 -22.61 14.32 -27.94
N THR A 684 -23.59 14.61 -27.08
CA THR A 684 -23.84 15.93 -26.51
C THR A 684 -23.10 16.17 -25.20
N ASP A 685 -22.58 15.11 -24.59
CA ASP A 685 -21.91 15.14 -23.29
C ASP A 685 -20.42 15.40 -23.46
N LYS A 686 -19.78 15.80 -22.36
CA LYS A 686 -18.35 16.09 -22.28
C LYS A 686 -17.60 14.94 -21.63
N CYS A 687 -16.41 14.67 -22.13
CA CYS A 687 -15.51 13.65 -21.59
C CYS A 687 -14.21 14.33 -21.15
N PHE A 688 -13.56 13.82 -20.10
CA PHE A 688 -12.30 14.40 -19.62
C PHE A 688 -11.13 14.18 -20.57
N CYS A 689 -11.06 12.99 -21.16
CA CYS A 689 -9.90 12.53 -21.90
C CYS A 689 -10.29 12.01 -23.27
N ASP A 690 -9.47 12.35 -24.26
CA ASP A 690 -9.51 11.79 -25.60
C ASP A 690 -8.10 11.78 -26.20
N THR A 691 -7.98 11.56 -27.51
CA THR A 691 -6.72 11.64 -28.26
C THR A 691 -6.77 12.68 -29.36
N CYS A 692 -5.66 13.36 -29.57
CA CYS A 692 -5.49 14.27 -30.70
C CYS A 692 -5.53 13.54 -32.03
N ASN A 693 -5.94 14.24 -33.09
CA ASN A 693 -5.96 13.76 -34.47
C ASN A 693 -4.57 13.75 -35.14
N ASN A 694 -3.55 13.26 -34.43
CA ASN A 694 -2.19 13.06 -34.95
C ASN A 694 -1.79 11.58 -34.90
N THR A 695 -0.66 11.24 -35.54
CA THR A 695 -0.09 9.89 -35.55
C THR A 695 0.11 9.32 -34.14
N ALA A 696 0.61 10.16 -33.21
CA ALA A 696 0.97 9.74 -31.86
C ALA A 696 -0.23 9.48 -30.94
N ALA A 697 -1.45 9.78 -31.37
CA ALA A 697 -2.64 9.62 -30.54
C ALA A 697 -2.53 10.34 -29.19
N THR A 698 -1.90 11.52 -29.15
CA THR A 698 -1.52 12.19 -27.90
C THR A 698 -2.76 12.39 -27.01
N PRO A 699 -2.72 11.97 -25.73
CA PRO A 699 -3.79 12.25 -24.79
C PRO A 699 -4.09 13.75 -24.72
N CYS A 700 -5.37 14.10 -24.66
CA CYS A 700 -5.81 15.48 -24.58
C CYS A 700 -7.06 15.61 -23.71
N THR A 701 -7.18 16.78 -23.10
CA THR A 701 -8.33 17.25 -22.33
C THR A 701 -9.07 18.39 -23.02
N SER A 702 -8.42 19.01 -24.02
CA SER A 702 -8.99 20.07 -24.85
C SER A 702 -8.28 20.16 -26.20
N ASN A 703 -8.82 20.96 -27.13
CA ASN A 703 -8.15 21.24 -28.41
C ASN A 703 -6.83 22.00 -28.24
N ALA A 704 -6.63 22.73 -27.13
CA ALA A 704 -5.39 23.47 -26.89
C ALA A 704 -4.19 22.52 -26.75
N ASP A 705 -4.40 21.38 -26.08
CA ASP A 705 -3.38 20.34 -25.92
C ASP A 705 -2.93 19.79 -27.29
N CYS A 706 -3.87 19.70 -28.24
CA CYS A 706 -3.60 19.22 -29.58
C CYS A 706 -2.79 20.20 -30.43
N VAL A 707 -3.01 21.52 -30.28
CA VAL A 707 -2.22 22.53 -31.00
C VAL A 707 -0.74 22.43 -30.63
N ALA A 708 -0.42 22.15 -29.35
CA ALA A 708 0.95 22.02 -28.88
C ALA A 708 1.74 20.87 -29.54
N VAL A 709 1.04 19.87 -30.07
CA VAL A 709 1.63 18.68 -30.70
C VAL A 709 1.36 18.60 -32.21
N GLY A 710 1.08 19.74 -32.85
CA GLY A 710 0.85 19.83 -34.30
C GLY A 710 -0.44 19.19 -34.77
N ALA A 711 -1.39 18.97 -33.86
CA ALA A 711 -2.74 18.48 -34.11
C ALA A 711 -3.76 19.62 -33.99
N SER A 712 -5.05 19.34 -34.20
CA SER A 712 -6.08 20.39 -34.19
C SER A 712 -7.31 20.06 -33.35
N VAL A 713 -7.65 18.78 -33.20
CA VAL A 713 -8.91 18.38 -32.56
C VAL A 713 -8.67 17.24 -31.58
N CYS A 714 -9.07 17.46 -30.34
CA CYS A 714 -9.17 16.43 -29.31
C CYS A 714 -10.42 15.58 -29.56
N GLY A 715 -10.24 14.28 -29.75
CA GLY A 715 -11.30 13.37 -30.23
C GLY A 715 -11.51 13.38 -31.74
N GLY A 716 -10.59 14.00 -32.50
CA GLY A 716 -10.66 14.04 -33.96
C GLY A 716 -10.23 12.74 -34.62
N LYS A 717 -10.86 12.40 -35.75
CA LYS A 717 -10.51 11.23 -36.57
C LYS A 717 -9.18 11.41 -37.29
N ARG A 718 -8.49 10.29 -37.50
CA ARG A 718 -7.26 10.18 -38.27
C ARG A 718 -7.20 8.90 -39.08
N CYS A 719 -6.33 8.86 -40.07
CA CYS A 719 -6.10 7.65 -40.84
C CYS A 719 -5.37 6.60 -40.00
N LEU A 720 -6.04 5.47 -39.77
CA LEU A 720 -5.51 4.28 -39.13
C LEU A 720 -4.95 3.36 -40.23
N GLY A 721 -3.65 3.52 -40.49
CA GLY A 721 -2.96 2.84 -41.58
C GLY A 721 -3.18 3.47 -42.96
N GLY A 722 -2.65 2.81 -44.00
CA GLY A 722 -2.67 3.28 -45.37
C GLY A 722 -1.63 4.37 -45.67
N ALA A 723 -1.66 4.91 -46.89
CA ALA A 723 -0.67 5.87 -47.38
C ALA A 723 -0.65 7.20 -46.60
N ASN A 724 -1.76 7.52 -45.93
CA ASN A 724 -1.94 8.74 -45.14
C ASN A 724 -1.99 8.47 -43.63
N ALA A 725 -1.42 7.37 -43.15
CA ALA A 725 -1.47 6.98 -41.74
C ALA A 725 -1.10 8.16 -40.80
N GLY A 726 -1.96 8.41 -39.81
CA GLY A 726 -1.79 9.44 -38.80
C GLY A 726 -2.27 10.85 -39.17
N THR A 727 -2.62 11.12 -40.43
CA THR A 727 -3.17 12.42 -40.83
C THR A 727 -4.63 12.57 -40.40
N PRO A 728 -5.11 13.78 -40.07
CA PRO A 728 -6.53 14.05 -39.88
C PRO A 728 -7.36 13.60 -41.09
N CYS A 729 -8.57 13.10 -40.85
CA CYS A 729 -9.48 12.65 -41.91
C CYS A 729 -10.94 12.92 -41.53
N VAL A 730 -11.81 12.95 -42.52
CA VAL A 730 -13.26 13.08 -42.34
C VAL A 730 -13.98 11.84 -42.86
N VAL A 731 -13.52 11.30 -43.98
CA VAL A 731 -14.08 10.12 -44.65
C VAL A 731 -13.01 9.07 -44.93
N ILE A 732 -13.43 7.82 -45.13
CA ILE A 732 -12.50 6.72 -45.42
C ILE A 732 -11.67 6.95 -46.69
N GLY A 733 -12.18 7.71 -47.66
CA GLY A 733 -11.47 8.06 -48.89
C GLY A 733 -10.22 8.93 -48.66
N ASP A 734 -10.15 9.64 -47.52
CA ASP A 734 -8.96 10.40 -47.12
C ASP A 734 -7.80 9.48 -46.69
N CYS A 735 -8.08 8.19 -46.49
CA CYS A 735 -7.14 7.19 -45.99
C CYS A 735 -7.00 6.01 -46.98
N PRO A 736 -6.37 6.19 -48.15
CA PRO A 736 -6.20 5.10 -49.12
C PRO A 736 -5.45 3.91 -48.50
N GLY A 737 -6.12 2.75 -48.46
CA GLY A 737 -5.58 1.53 -47.84
C GLY A 737 -5.66 1.49 -46.31
N GLY A 738 -6.39 2.41 -45.68
CA GLY A 738 -6.59 2.49 -44.22
C GLY A 738 -8.02 2.87 -43.84
N GLY A 739 -8.24 3.10 -42.54
CA GLY A 739 -9.54 3.50 -41.99
C GLY A 739 -9.52 4.94 -41.45
N CYS A 740 -10.60 5.70 -41.61
CA CYS A 740 -10.71 7.02 -40.96
C CYS A 740 -11.46 6.91 -39.62
N ASN A 741 -10.75 6.87 -38.50
CA ASN A 741 -11.36 6.67 -37.18
C ASN A 741 -10.53 7.25 -36.01
N VAL A 742 -11.05 7.13 -34.79
CA VAL A 742 -10.34 7.42 -33.54
C VAL A 742 -10.00 6.08 -32.86
N PRO A 743 -8.72 5.79 -32.54
CA PRO A 743 -8.28 4.64 -31.74
C PRO A 743 -8.91 4.58 -30.35
N GLY A 744 -8.98 3.37 -29.80
CA GLY A 744 -9.63 3.10 -28.51
C GLY A 744 -11.14 2.97 -28.61
N GLN A 745 -11.77 2.85 -27.44
CA GLN A 745 -13.22 2.84 -27.32
C GLN A 745 -13.80 4.23 -27.54
N ALA A 746 -15.03 4.26 -28.03
CA ALA A 746 -15.80 5.50 -28.10
C ALA A 746 -16.09 5.99 -26.68
N THR A 747 -15.58 7.16 -26.33
CA THR A 747 -15.62 7.70 -24.97
C THR A 747 -17.06 7.96 -24.49
N LYS A 748 -17.29 7.69 -23.20
CA LYS A 748 -18.50 8.05 -22.44
C LYS A 748 -18.08 8.74 -21.14
N PRO A 749 -18.98 9.49 -20.48
CA PRO A 749 -18.73 9.98 -19.13
C PRO A 749 -18.59 8.84 -18.13
N ASN A 750 -19.57 7.92 -18.13
CA ASN A 750 -19.60 6.68 -17.37
C ASN A 750 -20.38 5.62 -18.16
N ASP A 751 -20.32 4.36 -17.71
CA ASP A 751 -21.06 3.24 -18.32
C ASP A 751 -22.26 2.81 -17.45
N CYS A 752 -22.91 3.76 -16.78
CA CYS A 752 -24.14 3.52 -16.04
C CYS A 752 -25.33 3.33 -16.99
N ASN A 753 -26.22 2.38 -16.68
CA ASN A 753 -27.42 2.07 -17.48
C ASN A 753 -28.39 3.25 -17.61
N ASP A 754 -28.51 4.03 -16.54
CA ASP A 754 -29.29 5.27 -16.47
C ASP A 754 -28.44 6.52 -16.67
N THR A 755 -27.17 6.35 -17.06
CA THR A 755 -26.17 7.41 -17.24
C THR A 755 -25.89 8.25 -16.00
N THR A 756 -26.43 7.86 -14.85
CA THR A 756 -26.36 8.61 -13.60
C THR A 756 -25.39 7.94 -12.66
N CYS A 757 -24.28 8.62 -12.42
CA CYS A 757 -23.34 8.30 -11.36
C CYS A 757 -23.69 9.12 -10.12
N SER A 758 -24.15 8.45 -9.09
CA SER A 758 -24.46 9.08 -7.81
C SER A 758 -23.25 9.00 -6.87
N PRO A 759 -22.97 10.06 -6.09
CA PRO A 759 -21.87 10.04 -5.12
C PRO A 759 -22.05 8.87 -4.17
N THR A 760 -21.04 8.02 -4.07
CA THR A 760 -20.94 7.12 -2.93
C THR A 760 -20.58 7.98 -1.73
N MET A 761 -21.21 7.72 -0.60
CA MET A 761 -20.83 8.41 0.63
C MET A 761 -19.62 7.67 1.21
N THR A 762 -18.49 8.37 1.35
CA THR A 762 -17.28 7.87 1.98
C THR A 762 -17.22 8.38 3.41
N CYS A 763 -16.82 7.52 4.35
CA CYS A 763 -16.60 7.94 5.73
C CYS A 763 -15.30 8.75 5.85
N LEU A 764 -15.40 10.08 6.04
CA LEU A 764 -14.29 10.88 6.54
C LEU A 764 -14.37 10.96 8.07
N GLY A 765 -13.42 10.27 8.72
CA GLY A 765 -13.20 10.30 10.17
C GLY A 765 -12.68 8.95 10.68
N GLY A 766 -11.36 8.85 10.91
CA GLY A 766 -10.71 7.69 11.54
C GLY A 766 -9.81 6.84 10.62
N CYS A 767 -8.99 5.97 11.22
CA CYS A 767 -7.90 5.16 10.61
C CYS A 767 -8.31 4.13 9.52
N ARG A 768 -9.51 4.21 8.96
CA ARG A 768 -9.98 3.33 7.88
C ARG A 768 -10.73 4.18 6.86
N ALA A 769 -10.02 4.64 5.84
CA ALA A 769 -10.58 5.47 4.76
C ALA A 769 -11.40 4.69 3.71
N PHE A 770 -11.69 3.40 3.92
CA PHE A 770 -12.38 2.53 2.94
C PHE A 770 -13.52 1.70 3.57
N LEU A 771 -14.43 2.34 4.31
CA LEU A 771 -15.75 1.74 4.62
C LEU A 771 -16.85 2.52 3.88
N ALA A 772 -17.69 1.78 3.16
CA ALA A 772 -18.92 2.31 2.56
C ALA A 772 -19.93 2.72 3.65
N CYS A 773 -20.61 3.86 3.47
CA CYS A 773 -21.77 4.22 4.30
C CYS A 773 -22.85 3.13 4.14
N THR A 774 -23.52 2.76 5.24
CA THR A 774 -24.36 1.55 5.28
C THR A 774 -25.75 1.73 4.67
N GLY A 775 -26.03 2.82 3.94
CA GLY A 775 -27.33 3.08 3.30
C GLY A 775 -28.48 3.36 4.27
N ALA A 776 -28.20 3.52 5.57
CA ALA A 776 -29.22 3.67 6.61
C ALA A 776 -29.26 5.11 7.13
N PHE A 777 -30.30 5.84 6.73
CA PHE A 777 -30.61 7.17 7.26
C PHE A 777 -31.04 7.08 8.72
N LYS A 778 -30.40 7.90 9.57
CA LYS A 778 -30.67 7.98 11.00
C LYS A 778 -30.79 9.42 11.46
N CYS A 779 -31.55 9.64 12.51
CA CYS A 779 -31.66 10.96 13.10
C CYS A 779 -30.31 11.42 13.67
N VAL A 780 -29.83 12.57 13.23
CA VAL A 780 -28.63 13.26 13.73
C VAL A 780 -29.11 14.49 14.50
N GLY A 781 -28.82 14.50 15.80
CA GLY A 781 -29.36 15.50 16.72
C GLY A 781 -30.82 15.23 17.11
N GLY A 782 -31.32 16.01 18.08
CA GLY A 782 -32.69 15.86 18.58
C GLY A 782 -32.92 14.66 19.49
N GLY A 783 -34.16 14.54 19.96
CA GLY A 783 -34.57 13.62 21.03
C GLY A 783 -34.54 12.13 20.68
N ASN A 784 -34.29 11.78 19.42
CA ASN A 784 -34.21 10.41 18.93
C ASN A 784 -33.00 10.18 18.02
N SER A 785 -31.88 10.87 18.29
CA SER A 785 -30.62 10.66 17.59
C SER A 785 -30.26 9.16 17.50
N GLY A 786 -29.91 8.68 16.30
CA GLY A 786 -29.57 7.28 16.01
C GLY A 786 -30.76 6.39 15.64
N ALA A 787 -32.01 6.87 15.75
CA ALA A 787 -33.18 6.18 15.22
C ALA A 787 -33.16 6.17 13.70
N VAL A 788 -33.58 5.08 13.07
CA VAL A 788 -33.76 5.03 11.61
C VAL A 788 -34.82 6.05 11.22
N CYS A 789 -34.55 6.79 10.16
CA CYS A 789 -35.45 7.76 9.59
C CYS A 789 -35.37 7.70 8.07
N THR A 790 -36.30 8.35 7.40
CA THR A 790 -36.39 8.55 5.95
C THR A 790 -36.57 10.02 5.61
N VAL A 791 -37.05 10.84 6.56
CA VAL A 791 -37.19 12.29 6.42
C VAL A 791 -36.90 13.01 7.74
N ALA A 792 -36.40 14.25 7.66
CA ALA A 792 -35.98 15.03 8.84
C ALA A 792 -37.09 15.26 9.87
N SER A 793 -38.37 15.25 9.47
CA SER A 793 -39.50 15.38 10.40
C SER A 793 -39.64 14.21 11.37
N GLU A 794 -39.03 13.07 11.07
CA GLU A 794 -38.98 11.91 11.96
C GLU A 794 -37.93 12.08 13.05
N CYS A 795 -37.20 13.20 13.06
CA CYS A 795 -36.11 13.50 13.99
C CYS A 795 -36.45 14.77 14.81
N PRO A 796 -37.18 14.67 15.93
CA PRO A 796 -37.61 15.85 16.69
C PRO A 796 -36.41 16.61 17.27
N GLY A 797 -36.10 17.76 16.68
CA GLY A 797 -34.95 18.59 17.03
C GLY A 797 -33.63 18.16 16.38
N GLY A 798 -33.68 17.31 15.34
CA GLY A 798 -32.54 16.85 14.56
C GLY A 798 -32.83 16.81 13.06
N SER A 799 -31.89 16.30 12.28
CA SER A 799 -32.01 16.06 10.84
C SER A 799 -31.91 14.55 10.55
N CYS A 800 -32.51 14.09 9.46
CA CYS A 800 -32.37 12.70 9.03
C CYS A 800 -31.19 12.60 8.08
N ASP A 801 -30.11 11.91 8.47
CA ASP A 801 -28.83 11.88 7.75
C ASP A 801 -28.19 10.47 7.75
N GLU A 802 -27.36 10.16 6.77
CA GLU A 802 -26.74 8.84 6.62
C GLU A 802 -25.53 8.69 7.57
N GLN A 803 -25.51 7.66 8.43
CA GLN A 803 -24.47 7.51 9.46
C GLN A 803 -23.32 6.57 9.06
N CYS A 804 -22.08 7.08 9.20
CA CYS A 804 -20.85 6.29 9.35
C CYS A 804 -20.62 5.90 10.82
N PRO A 805 -20.29 4.64 11.14
CA PRO A 805 -19.80 4.29 12.47
C PRO A 805 -18.41 4.93 12.71
N GLY A 806 -18.37 6.06 13.43
CA GLY A 806 -17.11 6.71 13.86
C GLY A 806 -16.61 7.87 12.98
N GLY A 807 -17.39 8.36 12.02
CA GLY A 807 -17.00 9.47 11.16
C GLY A 807 -18.19 10.24 10.59
N THR A 808 -17.89 11.23 9.74
CA THR A 808 -18.88 11.92 8.90
C THR A 808 -18.93 11.25 7.54
N CYS A 809 -20.11 10.79 7.09
CA CYS A 809 -20.32 10.49 5.67
C CYS A 809 -20.11 11.81 4.92
N VAL A 810 -19.07 11.90 4.10
CA VAL A 810 -18.94 12.94 3.08
C VAL A 810 -19.26 12.31 1.75
N THR A 811 -19.61 13.12 0.75
CA THR A 811 -19.58 12.67 -0.64
C THR A 811 -18.15 12.21 -0.93
N GLY A 812 -17.99 10.92 -1.23
CA GLY A 812 -16.78 10.35 -1.77
C GLY A 812 -16.41 11.01 -3.10
N ASN A 813 -15.16 10.82 -3.51
CA ASN A 813 -14.70 11.26 -4.83
C ASN A 813 -15.07 10.24 -5.94
N GLU A 814 -15.64 9.10 -5.55
CA GLU A 814 -16.18 8.06 -6.40
C GLU A 814 -17.71 8.08 -6.40
N GLY A 815 -18.30 7.50 -7.43
CA GLY A 815 -19.72 7.24 -7.47
C GLY A 815 -20.04 5.81 -7.86
N GLN A 816 -21.34 5.50 -7.79
CA GLN A 816 -21.87 4.21 -8.17
C GLN A 816 -23.10 4.41 -9.06
N CYS A 817 -23.30 3.51 -10.02
CA CYS A 817 -24.43 3.57 -10.94
C CYS A 817 -25.74 3.16 -10.27
N ASP A 818 -26.74 4.04 -10.21
CA ASP A 818 -27.99 3.80 -9.49
C ASP A 818 -28.85 2.68 -10.13
N ALA A 819 -28.96 2.65 -11.46
CA ALA A 819 -29.67 1.60 -12.19
C ALA A 819 -28.75 0.48 -12.75
N GLY A 820 -27.53 0.39 -12.22
CA GLY A 820 -26.51 -0.57 -12.64
C GLY A 820 -25.73 -0.17 -13.89
N PRO A 821 -24.95 -1.09 -14.49
CA PRO A 821 -25.02 -2.54 -14.33
C PRO A 821 -24.67 -3.04 -12.92
N PHE A 822 -25.34 -4.12 -12.52
CA PHE A 822 -25.03 -4.85 -11.28
C PHE A 822 -24.12 -6.03 -11.63
N GLU A 823 -22.99 -6.14 -10.94
CA GLU A 823 -21.95 -7.10 -11.24
C GLU A 823 -21.63 -7.91 -9.99
N ASN A 824 -21.41 -9.22 -10.15
CA ASN A 824 -20.95 -10.06 -9.07
C ASN A 824 -19.43 -10.20 -9.15
N PHE A 825 -18.81 -10.17 -7.98
CA PHE A 825 -17.40 -10.37 -7.77
C PHE A 825 -17.19 -11.51 -6.76
N CYS A 826 -16.00 -12.07 -6.80
CA CYS A 826 -15.59 -13.04 -5.81
C CYS A 826 -15.48 -12.38 -4.42
N ALA A 827 -15.84 -13.11 -3.37
CA ALA A 827 -15.91 -12.60 -2.00
C ALA A 827 -14.53 -12.33 -1.39
N ILE A 828 -13.49 -13.05 -1.86
CA ILE A 828 -12.10 -12.86 -1.45
C ILE A 828 -11.34 -12.10 -2.52
N GLU A 829 -11.40 -12.55 -3.79
CA GLU A 829 -10.84 -11.82 -4.93
C GLU A 829 -11.84 -10.77 -5.44
N THR A 830 -12.07 -9.70 -4.68
CA THR A 830 -13.14 -8.71 -4.93
C THR A 830 -13.03 -7.93 -6.24
N PHE A 831 -11.88 -7.98 -6.91
CA PHE A 831 -11.64 -7.43 -8.24
C PHE A 831 -12.08 -8.39 -9.38
N ARG A 832 -12.27 -9.68 -9.07
CA ARG A 832 -12.62 -10.71 -10.05
C ARG A 832 -14.12 -10.76 -10.23
N SER A 833 -14.59 -10.25 -11.36
CA SER A 833 -15.98 -10.47 -11.77
C SER A 833 -16.24 -11.97 -11.95
N CYS A 834 -17.39 -12.43 -11.51
CA CYS A 834 -17.77 -13.82 -11.51
C CYS A 834 -19.25 -13.97 -11.89
N THR A 835 -19.56 -15.11 -12.47
CA THR A 835 -20.94 -15.54 -12.75
C THR A 835 -21.31 -16.79 -11.96
N SER A 836 -20.30 -17.50 -11.44
CA SER A 836 -20.43 -18.67 -10.58
C SER A 836 -19.26 -18.77 -9.60
N ASN A 837 -19.40 -19.55 -8.54
CA ASN A 837 -18.29 -19.82 -7.61
C ASN A 837 -17.08 -20.49 -8.29
N GLY A 838 -17.28 -21.15 -9.44
CA GLY A 838 -16.18 -21.76 -10.20
C GLY A 838 -15.24 -20.74 -10.83
N ASP A 839 -15.69 -19.49 -10.99
CA ASP A 839 -14.87 -18.39 -11.48
C ASP A 839 -13.92 -17.88 -10.38
N CYS A 840 -14.20 -18.19 -9.10
CA CYS A 840 -13.43 -17.76 -7.94
C CYS A 840 -12.41 -18.84 -7.55
N ILE A 841 -11.19 -18.71 -8.10
CA ILE A 841 -10.16 -19.74 -8.02
C ILE A 841 -9.44 -19.79 -6.66
N LYS A 842 -9.57 -18.75 -5.83
CA LYS A 842 -8.96 -18.71 -4.51
C LYS A 842 -9.67 -19.72 -3.58
N PRO A 843 -8.92 -20.56 -2.83
CA PRO A 843 -9.54 -21.56 -1.96
C PRO A 843 -10.49 -20.94 -0.93
N GLY A 844 -11.75 -21.40 -0.92
CA GLY A 844 -12.79 -20.89 -0.03
C GLY A 844 -13.53 -19.65 -0.54
N ASP A 845 -13.23 -19.20 -1.77
CA ASP A 845 -13.88 -18.04 -2.38
C ASP A 845 -15.24 -18.41 -3.01
N SER A 846 -16.12 -17.41 -3.13
CA SER A 846 -17.46 -17.56 -3.67
C SER A 846 -17.91 -16.32 -4.41
N CYS A 847 -18.71 -16.51 -5.45
CA CYS A 847 -19.26 -15.45 -6.27
C CYS A 847 -20.49 -14.84 -5.59
N THR A 848 -20.26 -14.04 -4.55
CA THR A 848 -21.33 -13.50 -3.70
C THR A 848 -21.24 -12.00 -3.47
N LEU A 849 -20.16 -11.34 -3.90
CA LEU A 849 -20.01 -9.90 -3.73
C LEU A 849 -20.66 -9.17 -4.90
N GLY A 850 -21.96 -8.93 -4.80
CA GLY A 850 -22.68 -8.14 -5.80
C GLY A 850 -22.62 -6.64 -5.49
N LYS A 851 -22.09 -5.82 -6.40
CA LYS A 851 -22.15 -4.36 -6.32
C LYS A 851 -22.64 -3.74 -7.62
N PHE A 852 -23.26 -2.58 -7.53
CA PHE A 852 -23.44 -1.75 -8.72
C PHE A 852 -22.07 -1.22 -9.16
N ARG A 853 -21.92 -0.99 -10.46
CA ARG A 853 -20.69 -0.54 -11.06
C ARG A 853 -20.25 0.83 -10.54
N ASP A 854 -18.96 0.97 -10.28
CA ASP A 854 -18.36 2.24 -9.86
C ASP A 854 -18.21 3.19 -11.05
N CYS A 855 -18.14 4.48 -10.80
CA CYS A 855 -18.12 5.50 -11.85
C CYS A 855 -17.53 6.82 -11.36
N PHE A 856 -17.14 7.67 -12.31
CA PHE A 856 -16.74 9.05 -12.03
C PHE A 856 -17.96 9.97 -11.96
N LEU A 857 -17.93 10.92 -11.02
CA LEU A 857 -19.04 11.83 -10.69
C LEU A 857 -19.30 12.96 -11.68
N ASP A 858 -18.61 12.97 -12.82
CA ASP A 858 -18.69 14.08 -13.77
C ASP A 858 -20.01 14.12 -14.55
N ASN A 859 -20.65 12.96 -14.73
CA ASN A 859 -21.94 12.78 -15.44
C ASN A 859 -22.00 13.47 -16.81
N GLY A 860 -20.85 13.77 -17.42
CA GLY A 860 -20.74 14.34 -18.76
C GLY A 860 -21.20 15.80 -18.91
N VAL A 861 -21.51 16.48 -17.80
CA VAL A 861 -22.04 17.85 -17.84
C VAL A 861 -20.94 18.88 -17.54
N PRO A 862 -20.90 20.02 -18.26
CA PRO A 862 -20.01 21.12 -17.89
C PRO A 862 -20.23 21.55 -16.43
N GLY A 863 -19.13 21.65 -15.67
CA GLY A 863 -19.15 21.88 -14.22
C GLY A 863 -19.03 20.60 -13.37
N GLY A 864 -19.25 19.41 -13.95
CA GLY A 864 -18.93 18.14 -13.31
C GLY A 864 -17.43 17.99 -13.10
N SER A 865 -17.01 17.43 -11.95
CA SER A 865 -15.60 17.36 -11.57
C SER A 865 -15.23 16.04 -10.90
N VAL A 866 -14.01 15.58 -11.14
CA VAL A 866 -13.36 14.50 -10.39
C VAL A 866 -12.22 15.10 -9.58
N THR A 867 -12.13 14.71 -8.31
CA THR A 867 -11.13 15.21 -7.37
C THR A 867 -10.35 14.06 -6.76
N VAL A 868 -9.07 14.25 -6.50
CA VAL A 868 -8.25 13.38 -5.67
C VAL A 868 -7.56 14.22 -4.62
N SER A 869 -7.49 13.74 -3.39
CA SER A 869 -6.86 14.45 -2.27
C SER A 869 -5.77 13.59 -1.67
N GLY A 870 -4.54 14.08 -1.71
CA GLY A 870 -3.46 13.54 -0.89
C GLY A 870 -3.57 13.99 0.57
N VAL A 871 -2.68 13.43 1.38
CA VAL A 871 -2.47 13.81 2.78
C VAL A 871 -0.96 14.01 2.97
N PRO A 872 -0.52 15.20 3.40
CA PRO A 872 0.89 15.45 3.73
C PRO A 872 1.38 14.45 4.77
N TYR A 873 2.64 14.02 4.68
CA TYR A 873 3.18 13.11 5.69
C TYR A 873 3.48 13.89 7.00
N PRO A 874 3.00 13.46 8.17
CA PRO A 874 3.48 14.01 9.42
C PRO A 874 4.88 13.46 9.68
N LYS A 875 5.89 14.34 9.67
CA LYS A 875 7.29 13.96 9.91
C LYS A 875 7.48 13.47 11.35
N CYS A 876 7.97 12.25 11.53
CA CYS A 876 8.42 11.68 12.81
C CYS A 876 9.90 11.31 12.69
N GLY A 877 10.80 12.24 13.00
CA GLY A 877 12.24 12.03 12.74
C GLY A 877 12.55 12.08 11.24
N ASP A 878 13.34 11.14 10.73
CA ASP A 878 13.73 11.10 9.31
C ASP A 878 12.72 10.39 8.40
N SER A 879 11.56 9.98 8.91
CA SER A 879 10.51 9.34 8.11
C SER A 879 9.11 9.88 8.41
N GLY A 880 8.17 9.59 7.52
CA GLY A 880 6.76 9.94 7.67
C GLY A 880 5.86 9.20 6.69
N THR A 881 4.59 9.00 7.03
CA THR A 881 3.61 8.32 6.17
C THR A 881 2.57 9.30 5.64
N GLY A 882 2.20 9.20 4.38
CA GLY A 882 1.22 10.09 3.78
C GLY A 882 0.49 9.42 2.63
N THR A 883 -0.28 10.23 1.90
CA THR A 883 -0.98 9.80 0.69
C THR A 883 -0.72 10.80 -0.41
N ILE A 884 -0.37 10.34 -1.61
CA ILE A 884 -0.33 11.18 -2.80
C ILE A 884 -1.52 10.89 -3.71
N GLY A 885 -2.06 11.95 -4.32
CA GLY A 885 -3.09 11.89 -5.34
C GLY A 885 -2.54 12.32 -6.71
N ALA A 886 -3.07 11.74 -7.78
CA ALA A 886 -2.90 12.26 -9.14
C ALA A 886 -4.11 11.96 -10.04
N LEU A 887 -4.35 12.88 -10.99
CA LEU A 887 -5.28 12.71 -12.11
C LEU A 887 -4.50 12.81 -13.43
N PHE A 888 -4.77 11.92 -14.38
CA PHE A 888 -4.07 11.90 -15.69
C PHE A 888 -4.95 11.28 -16.77
N CYS A 889 -4.67 11.55 -18.05
CA CYS A 889 -5.35 10.88 -19.16
C CYS A 889 -4.57 9.64 -19.61
N ILE A 890 -5.29 8.52 -19.75
CA ILE A 890 -4.74 7.26 -20.23
C ILE A 890 -5.07 7.12 -21.72
N PRO A 891 -4.07 7.05 -22.62
CA PRO A 891 -4.31 6.79 -24.04
C PRO A 891 -4.80 5.36 -24.28
N PRO A 892 -5.35 5.05 -25.47
CA PRO A 892 -5.71 3.69 -25.81
C PRO A 892 -4.47 2.82 -26.05
N THR A 893 -4.59 1.54 -25.72
CA THR A 893 -3.65 0.49 -26.11
C THR A 893 -3.98 -0.03 -27.52
N SER A 894 -3.11 -0.85 -28.10
CA SER A 894 -3.42 -1.63 -29.29
C SER A 894 -4.33 -2.84 -29.01
N ALA A 895 -4.45 -3.27 -27.75
CA ALA A 895 -5.34 -4.36 -27.35
C ALA A 895 -6.78 -3.85 -27.16
N ALA A 896 -7.66 -4.21 -28.10
CA ALA A 896 -9.07 -3.83 -28.06
C ALA A 896 -9.78 -4.29 -26.77
N SER A 897 -9.38 -5.45 -26.21
CA SER A 897 -9.92 -5.98 -24.95
C SER A 897 -9.59 -5.10 -23.75
N VAL A 898 -8.34 -4.63 -23.62
CA VAL A 898 -7.93 -3.69 -22.55
C VAL A 898 -8.71 -2.39 -22.67
N ASN A 899 -8.79 -1.85 -23.89
CA ASN A 899 -9.55 -0.63 -24.12
C ASN A 899 -11.04 -0.81 -23.79
N ALA A 900 -11.63 -1.96 -24.12
CA ALA A 900 -13.03 -2.28 -23.85
C ALA A 900 -13.33 -2.40 -22.36
N VAL A 901 -12.46 -3.09 -21.62
CA VAL A 901 -12.65 -3.32 -20.19
C VAL A 901 -12.47 -2.04 -19.40
N SER A 902 -11.40 -1.28 -19.63
CA SER A 902 -11.11 -0.05 -18.86
C SER A 902 -11.75 1.21 -19.46
N GLY A 903 -12.23 1.18 -20.70
CA GLY A 903 -12.78 2.37 -21.36
C GLY A 903 -11.68 3.35 -21.76
N LEU A 904 -10.68 2.91 -22.52
CA LEU A 904 -9.57 3.76 -22.96
C LEU A 904 -9.77 4.29 -24.39
N PRO A 905 -9.45 5.56 -24.68
CA PRO A 905 -8.88 6.56 -23.77
C PRO A 905 -9.86 6.98 -22.67
N GLY A 906 -9.32 7.30 -21.49
CA GLY A 906 -10.13 7.64 -20.32
C GLY A 906 -9.31 8.33 -19.22
N LEU A 907 -10.01 8.81 -18.20
CA LEU A 907 -9.38 9.40 -17.02
C LEU A 907 -8.75 8.30 -16.15
N GLY A 908 -7.53 8.54 -15.69
CA GLY A 908 -6.88 7.81 -14.61
C GLY A 908 -6.93 8.64 -13.33
N ARG A 909 -7.27 8.00 -12.21
CA ARG A 909 -7.20 8.57 -10.86
C ARG A 909 -6.40 7.62 -9.99
N VAL A 910 -5.46 8.14 -9.21
CA VAL A 910 -4.71 7.32 -8.26
C VAL A 910 -4.58 8.00 -6.92
N THR A 911 -4.87 7.24 -5.87
CA THR A 911 -4.56 7.56 -4.47
C THR A 911 -3.55 6.53 -3.99
N LEU A 912 -2.35 6.97 -3.63
CA LEU A 912 -1.23 6.10 -3.24
C LEU A 912 -0.75 6.45 -1.83
N PRO A 913 -1.04 5.60 -0.83
CA PRO A 913 -0.39 5.68 0.47
C PRO A 913 1.09 5.30 0.37
N TYR A 914 1.94 5.99 1.12
CA TYR A 914 3.39 5.79 1.06
C TYR A 914 4.08 6.13 2.38
N THR A 915 5.31 5.65 2.53
CA THR A 915 6.27 6.07 3.56
C THR A 915 7.41 6.82 2.89
N ALA A 916 7.68 8.05 3.31
CA ALA A 916 8.89 8.80 2.97
C ALA A 916 9.98 8.57 4.01
N THR A 917 11.21 8.40 3.57
CA THR A 917 12.42 8.38 4.40
C THR A 917 13.45 9.35 3.82
N PHE A 918 13.92 10.28 4.63
CA PHE A 918 14.91 11.30 4.27
C PHE A 918 16.30 10.80 4.62
N LEU A 919 17.22 10.85 3.66
CA LEU A 919 18.60 10.39 3.84
C LEU A 919 19.58 11.57 3.65
N PRO A 920 20.69 11.59 4.42
CA PRO A 920 21.71 12.64 4.32
C PRO A 920 22.40 12.68 2.96
#